data_AF-A0A2T6AFF4-F1
#
_entry.id   AF-A0A2T6AFF4-F1
#
_cell.length_a   1.000
_cell.length_b   1.000
_cell.length_c   1.000
_cell.angle_alpha   90.00
_cell.angle_beta   90.00
_cell.angle_gamma   90.00
#
_symmetry.space_group_name_H-M   'P 1'
#
loop_
_entity.id
_entity.type
_entity.pdbx_description
1 polymer ?
#
loop_
_entity_poly.entity_id
_entity_poly.type
_entity_poly.pdbx_seq_one_letter_code
_entity_poly.pdbx_strand_id
1 'polypeptide(L)'
;MKNFRIQQILIVFLAGLVFSCSKDDQVEPDNLISENVAVVHLGPILNEFTNQQTRQSSDGIPQCSEEAPGFAQISLTYGDAETPVDVIVEILEDENGLFTAYDEALEIPIPSGSTTVSVTLNEFLVWTNVDDAPGEIIWAAPKDDSDFADFVDNPLPFSWELRAGSKTYINVDVLCFDDRMVNLFGYQFFDINPEVIYELCFFANYCSDAGRHYTANYSLDLYYGISSNGTPLYMGEIPVTGEDGEFYADPLCLAIPGPQNDEADDEPYLYYEVTLLDWEGNYGDANGQMISGTWSWNDISGLLNDDGETSEYFHAFINCDDDGTSGPIDSDGDGVPDPEDNCPNIANPDQADEDGNGVGDACEPVEGDDDGDGVPNEIDECPDTDPGVLVDEVGCESIQVPGRDIVVLNDINIFDNNAMADPDNVRFVQNLVNYTTSGIRNDSDVVQIDRGRNSKCFGTGECNESQWATLESVMSGEGFTVETILSTSGSLTSIPGNVKVIFLVNPLVQYTVAEINTLKQFASEGGRIVFVGEYDTYYGPGIALENQFLLNMGAVLFNSGGALDCSYTVLPETSNRNHPIMAGVGDLTIACASVIEPGEGDFPLFYDTTNTSVLGGVAKIDTAPISVLKRVSNSKYREVNYDQSNSASASGR
;
A
#
# COMPACT_ATOMS: atom_id res chain seq x y z
N MET A 1 54.55 -44.02 -56.23
CA MET A 1 54.74 -43.89 -54.76
C MET A 1 53.42 -43.38 -54.18
N LYS A 2 52.97 -43.98 -53.07
CA LYS A 2 51.75 -43.78 -52.24
C LYS A 2 51.29 -42.31 -52.08
N ASN A 3 50.04 -41.88 -51.81
CA ASN A 3 48.73 -42.47 -51.48
C ASN A 3 47.63 -41.36 -51.59
N PHE A 4 46.38 -41.72 -51.95
CA PHE A 4 45.02 -41.29 -51.45
C PHE A 4 44.71 -39.80 -51.10
N ARG A 5 43.53 -39.17 -51.29
CA ARG A 5 42.16 -39.52 -51.76
C ARG A 5 41.29 -38.21 -51.80
N ILE A 6 40.42 -38.05 -52.82
CA ILE A 6 38.96 -37.67 -52.78
C ILE A 6 38.53 -36.31 -52.16
N GLN A 7 37.61 -35.46 -52.66
CA GLN A 7 36.70 -35.35 -53.84
C GLN A 7 36.28 -33.84 -53.92
N GLN A 8 36.37 -33.13 -55.05
CA GLN A 8 35.41 -32.96 -56.18
C GLN A 8 34.17 -32.10 -55.88
N ILE A 9 33.55 -31.25 -56.74
CA ILE A 9 33.69 -30.69 -58.12
C ILE A 9 32.44 -29.75 -58.25
N LEU A 10 32.47 -28.46 -58.65
CA LEU A 10 32.67 -27.82 -59.97
C LEU A 10 31.40 -27.67 -60.87
N ILE A 11 31.27 -26.47 -61.49
CA ILE A 11 30.63 -26.09 -62.80
C ILE A 11 29.21 -25.45 -62.75
N VAL A 12 29.05 -24.12 -62.91
CA VAL A 12 28.85 -23.25 -64.13
C VAL A 12 27.51 -23.46 -64.89
N PHE A 13 26.65 -22.42 -64.98
CA PHE A 13 26.24 -21.73 -66.24
C PHE A 13 25.16 -20.64 -66.03
N LEU A 14 25.16 -19.68 -66.97
CA LEU A 14 24.35 -18.47 -67.10
C LEU A 14 22.96 -18.73 -67.76
N ALA A 15 22.00 -17.85 -67.43
CA ALA A 15 20.85 -17.37 -68.23
C ALA A 15 19.44 -17.94 -67.95
N GLY A 16 18.53 -17.03 -67.58
CA GLY A 16 17.31 -16.76 -68.36
C GLY A 16 16.01 -17.48 -67.99
N LEU A 17 15.12 -16.73 -67.31
CA LEU A 17 13.65 -16.74 -67.39
C LEU A 17 12.87 -18.02 -66.98
N VAL A 18 11.65 -17.73 -66.51
CA VAL A 18 10.41 -18.54 -66.54
C VAL A 18 10.03 -19.28 -65.23
N PHE A 19 9.12 -18.62 -64.48
CA PHE A 19 7.81 -19.09 -63.98
C PHE A 19 7.59 -20.58 -63.65
N SER A 20 6.94 -20.84 -62.51
CA SER A 20 5.70 -21.67 -62.39
C SER A 20 5.34 -21.86 -60.90
N CYS A 21 4.31 -21.19 -60.33
CA CYS A 21 2.84 -21.49 -60.29
C CYS A 21 2.47 -22.55 -59.23
N SER A 22 1.39 -22.41 -58.43
CA SER A 22 0.02 -21.90 -58.73
C SER A 22 -0.47 -20.81 -57.74
N LYS A 23 -1.28 -19.77 -58.07
CA LYS A 23 -2.61 -19.63 -58.75
C LYS A 23 -3.75 -20.38 -58.04
N ASP A 24 -4.94 -19.84 -57.80
CA ASP A 24 -5.71 -18.59 -58.06
C ASP A 24 -6.62 -18.41 -56.79
N ASP A 25 -7.22 -17.29 -56.38
CA ASP A 25 -8.20 -16.46 -57.08
C ASP A 25 -8.71 -15.33 -56.13
N GLN A 26 -9.00 -14.15 -56.70
CA GLN A 26 -9.99 -13.13 -56.30
C GLN A 26 -9.77 -12.21 -55.06
N VAL A 27 -9.46 -10.95 -55.42
CA VAL A 27 -9.61 -9.62 -54.79
C VAL A 27 -10.73 -9.43 -53.75
N GLU A 28 -10.37 -8.83 -52.60
CA GLU A 28 -11.00 -7.60 -52.09
C GLU A 28 -9.91 -6.53 -51.81
N PRO A 29 -10.19 -5.23 -52.02
CA PRO A 29 -9.23 -4.13 -51.92
C PRO A 29 -9.28 -3.40 -50.56
N ASP A 30 -8.25 -2.59 -50.29
CA ASP A 30 -8.02 -1.69 -49.15
C ASP A 30 -7.42 -2.40 -47.90
N ASN A 31 -6.20 -2.07 -47.44
CA ASN A 31 -5.70 -0.73 -47.21
C ASN A 31 -4.28 -0.49 -47.73
N LEU A 32 -4.14 0.68 -48.34
CA LEU A 32 -2.89 1.38 -48.58
C LEU A 32 -2.11 1.54 -47.26
N ILE A 33 -0.79 1.46 -47.34
CA ILE A 33 0.14 1.87 -46.27
C ILE A 33 -0.24 3.29 -45.82
N SER A 34 -0.62 3.43 -44.55
CA SER A 34 -0.83 4.73 -43.88
C SER A 34 0.51 5.22 -43.30
N GLU A 35 1.52 5.45 -44.14
CA GLU A 35 2.82 5.96 -43.66
C GLU A 35 2.74 7.48 -43.45
N ASN A 36 2.08 7.88 -42.37
CA ASN A 36 2.33 9.16 -41.71
C ASN A 36 2.93 8.85 -40.33
N VAL A 37 4.21 8.48 -40.28
CA VAL A 37 4.96 8.30 -39.02
C VAL A 37 5.94 9.46 -38.81
N ALA A 38 6.33 9.71 -37.57
CA ALA A 38 7.35 10.68 -37.22
C ALA A 38 8.24 10.10 -36.11
N VAL A 39 9.54 10.41 -36.15
CA VAL A 39 10.52 9.85 -35.21
C VAL A 39 10.96 10.93 -34.24
N VAL A 40 11.03 10.59 -32.96
CA VAL A 40 11.52 11.48 -31.90
C VAL A 40 12.85 10.98 -31.37
N HIS A 41 13.80 11.90 -31.20
CA HIS A 41 15.01 11.71 -30.41
C HIS A 41 14.96 12.65 -29.20
N LEU A 42 15.30 12.15 -28.02
CA LEU A 42 15.31 12.91 -26.77
C LEU A 42 16.75 13.09 -26.31
N GLY A 43 17.12 14.28 -25.87
CA GLY A 43 18.46 14.59 -25.39
C GLY A 43 18.43 15.25 -24.01
N PRO A 44 19.10 14.68 -22.99
CA PRO A 44 19.17 15.33 -21.69
C PRO A 44 19.98 16.63 -21.78
N ILE A 45 19.45 17.69 -21.16
CA ILE A 45 20.17 18.91 -20.83
C ILE A 45 20.29 18.98 -19.32
N LEU A 46 21.52 18.80 -18.84
CA LEU A 46 21.79 18.81 -17.41
C LEU A 46 21.72 20.23 -16.84
N ASN A 47 20.77 20.45 -15.95
CA ASN A 47 20.70 21.60 -15.07
C ASN A 47 21.25 21.20 -13.70
N GLU A 48 22.36 21.81 -13.31
CA GLU A 48 22.87 21.64 -11.95
C GLU A 48 22.03 22.47 -10.97
N PHE A 49 21.77 21.92 -9.78
CA PHE A 49 21.10 22.61 -8.66
C PHE A 49 21.74 23.95 -8.25
N THR A 50 22.95 24.24 -8.73
CA THR A 50 23.72 25.44 -8.42
C THR A 50 23.37 26.65 -9.29
N ASN A 51 22.51 26.52 -10.31
CA ASN A 51 22.22 27.61 -11.24
C ASN A 51 20.82 28.24 -11.04
N GLN A 52 20.87 29.43 -10.43
CA GLN A 52 19.93 30.56 -10.43
C GLN A 52 19.14 30.81 -9.12
N GLN A 53 19.61 31.85 -8.42
CA GLN A 53 18.96 32.66 -7.36
C GLN A 53 19.09 32.30 -5.88
N THR A 54 19.50 31.09 -5.48
CA THR A 54 19.66 30.75 -4.04
C THR A 54 21.11 30.47 -3.66
N ARG A 55 21.96 31.51 -3.69
CA ARG A 55 23.34 31.46 -3.14
C ARG A 55 23.38 31.66 -1.62
N GLN A 56 22.64 30.87 -0.86
CA GLN A 56 22.87 30.73 0.58
C GLN A 56 22.75 29.25 0.96
N SER A 57 23.84 28.74 1.54
CA SER A 57 24.12 27.36 1.97
C SER A 57 24.22 26.30 0.87
N SER A 58 25.45 26.03 0.41
CA SER A 58 25.85 24.84 -0.35
C SER A 58 26.15 23.63 0.55
N ASP A 59 25.64 23.60 1.78
CA ASP A 59 25.82 22.48 2.70
C ASP A 59 24.59 21.58 2.56
N GLY A 60 24.73 20.44 1.87
CA GLY A 60 23.72 19.38 1.83
C GLY A 60 23.20 18.95 0.44
N ILE A 61 23.66 19.57 -0.66
CA ILE A 61 23.29 19.13 -2.02
C ILE A 61 24.40 18.23 -2.57
N PRO A 62 24.14 16.93 -2.83
CA PRO A 62 25.12 16.03 -3.44
C PRO A 62 25.69 16.53 -4.76
N GLN A 63 26.94 16.15 -5.02
CA GLN A 63 27.60 16.42 -6.30
C GLN A 63 27.10 15.42 -7.34
N CYS A 64 26.94 15.88 -8.59
CA CYS A 64 26.53 15.03 -9.70
C CYS A 64 27.54 13.89 -9.90
N SER A 65 27.03 12.72 -10.31
CA SER A 65 27.90 11.62 -10.73
C SER A 65 28.79 12.05 -11.90
N GLU A 66 30.05 11.60 -11.86
CA GLU A 66 31.02 11.79 -12.96
C GLU A 66 30.93 10.65 -13.99
N GLU A 67 30.01 9.70 -13.79
CA GLU A 67 29.78 8.60 -14.71
C GLU A 67 29.08 9.06 -15.99
N ALA A 68 29.38 8.39 -17.09
CA ALA A 68 28.85 8.76 -18.39
C ALA A 68 27.40 8.28 -18.55
N PRO A 69 26.50 9.12 -19.12
CA PRO A 69 25.14 8.71 -19.44
C PRO A 69 25.14 7.62 -20.51
N GLY A 70 24.55 6.49 -20.18
CA GLY A 70 24.51 5.27 -20.99
C GLY A 70 23.16 5.01 -21.63
N PHE A 71 22.08 5.15 -20.86
CA PHE A 71 20.72 4.83 -21.32
C PHE A 71 19.71 5.86 -20.83
N ALA A 72 18.66 6.08 -21.62
CA ALA A 72 17.51 6.89 -21.26
C ALA A 72 16.28 5.99 -21.10
N GLN A 73 15.64 6.04 -19.94
CA GLN A 73 14.30 5.46 -19.74
C GLN A 73 13.26 6.54 -20.00
N ILE A 74 12.29 6.22 -20.84
CA ILE A 74 11.33 7.17 -21.40
C ILE A 74 9.94 6.59 -21.26
N SER A 75 9.01 7.38 -20.73
CA SER A 75 7.56 7.12 -20.81
C SER A 75 6.88 8.26 -21.56
N LEU A 76 6.19 7.96 -22.65
CA LEU A 76 5.46 8.96 -23.43
C LEU A 76 4.04 8.52 -23.80
N THR A 77 3.13 9.48 -23.94
CA THR A 77 1.80 9.27 -24.51
C THR A 77 1.65 10.15 -25.75
N TYR A 78 0.81 9.73 -26.71
CA TYR A 78 0.56 10.51 -27.91
C TYR A 78 -0.88 10.40 -28.39
N GLY A 79 -1.43 11.51 -28.89
CA GLY A 79 -2.82 11.57 -29.33
C GLY A 79 -3.79 11.22 -28.19
N ASP A 80 -4.72 10.31 -28.47
CA ASP A 80 -5.72 9.82 -27.51
C ASP A 80 -5.33 8.46 -26.90
N ALA A 81 -4.04 8.09 -26.95
CA ALA A 81 -3.58 6.82 -26.38
C ALA A 81 -3.64 6.85 -24.84
N GLU A 82 -4.35 5.89 -24.25
CA GLU A 82 -4.45 5.74 -22.79
C GLU A 82 -3.26 4.98 -22.19
N THR A 83 -2.54 4.19 -23.00
CA THR A 83 -1.36 3.44 -22.57
C THR A 83 -0.08 4.18 -22.98
N PRO A 84 0.84 4.46 -22.04
CA PRO A 84 2.14 5.03 -22.38
C PRO A 84 3.00 4.04 -23.17
N VAL A 85 3.93 4.60 -23.95
CA VAL A 85 5.05 3.87 -24.53
C VAL A 85 6.22 4.03 -23.59
N ASP A 86 6.59 2.92 -22.97
CA ASP A 86 7.75 2.83 -22.08
C ASP A 86 8.90 2.14 -22.81
N VAL A 87 10.06 2.79 -22.85
CA VAL A 87 11.24 2.27 -23.56
C VAL A 87 12.53 2.71 -22.88
N ILE A 88 13.53 1.83 -22.90
CA ILE A 88 14.90 2.14 -22.50
C ILE A 88 15.78 2.13 -23.74
N VAL A 89 16.43 3.26 -24.02
CA VAL A 89 17.20 3.48 -25.25
C VAL A 89 18.60 3.95 -24.93
N GLU A 90 19.61 3.44 -25.63
CA GLU A 90 21.00 3.89 -25.50
C GLU A 90 21.11 5.41 -25.76
N ILE A 91 21.96 6.10 -24.99
CA ILE A 91 22.31 7.50 -25.22
C ILE A 91 23.59 7.56 -26.07
N LEU A 92 23.50 8.32 -27.17
CA LEU A 92 24.60 8.61 -28.07
C LEU A 92 25.04 10.07 -27.91
N GLU A 93 26.28 10.38 -28.31
CA GLU A 93 26.85 11.72 -28.26
C GLU A 93 27.37 12.15 -29.63
N ASP A 94 27.09 13.39 -30.03
CA ASP A 94 27.70 14.05 -31.20
C ASP A 94 28.20 15.47 -30.87
N GLU A 95 28.59 16.24 -31.90
CA GLU A 95 29.07 17.62 -31.73
C GLU A 95 28.02 18.59 -31.14
N ASN A 96 26.73 18.21 -31.11
CA ASN A 96 25.61 19.02 -30.65
C ASN A 96 25.07 18.59 -29.27
N GLY A 97 25.51 17.45 -28.73
CA GLY A 97 25.16 16.98 -27.40
C GLY A 97 24.74 15.52 -27.36
N LEU A 98 24.05 15.17 -26.27
CA LEU A 98 23.53 13.83 -26.01
C LEU A 98 22.15 13.65 -26.63
N PHE A 99 21.87 12.47 -27.17
CA PHE A 99 20.57 12.13 -27.75
C PHE A 99 20.35 10.61 -27.74
N THR A 100 19.08 10.19 -27.71
CA THR A 100 18.73 8.77 -27.77
C THR A 100 19.07 8.15 -29.12
N ALA A 101 19.56 6.92 -29.08
CA ALA A 101 19.65 6.05 -30.25
C ALA A 101 18.28 5.89 -30.91
N TYR A 102 18.29 5.40 -32.16
CA TYR A 102 17.05 5.11 -32.84
C TYR A 102 16.40 3.86 -32.22
N ASP A 103 15.11 3.97 -31.90
CA ASP A 103 14.28 2.87 -31.43
C ASP A 103 12.91 2.90 -32.13
N GLU A 104 12.37 1.74 -32.47
CA GLU A 104 11.08 1.61 -33.15
C GLU A 104 9.91 2.07 -32.27
N ALA A 105 10.03 1.96 -30.93
CA ALA A 105 9.03 2.44 -29.98
C ALA A 105 8.87 3.98 -30.01
N LEU A 106 9.90 4.70 -30.47
CA LEU A 106 9.87 6.16 -30.64
C LEU A 106 9.39 6.59 -32.03
N GLU A 107 8.88 5.67 -32.84
CA GLU A 107 8.16 5.96 -34.09
C GLU A 107 6.68 6.22 -33.82
N ILE A 108 6.32 7.50 -33.76
CA ILE A 108 4.96 7.91 -33.40
C ILE A 108 4.06 7.91 -34.64
N PRO A 109 2.96 7.12 -34.65
CA PRO A 109 2.00 7.13 -35.75
C PRO A 109 1.12 8.39 -35.69
N ILE A 110 0.95 9.06 -36.83
CA ILE A 110 0.05 10.20 -36.95
C ILE A 110 -1.34 9.72 -37.41
N PRO A 111 -2.42 10.07 -36.69
CA PRO A 111 -3.78 9.66 -37.05
C PRO A 111 -4.17 10.01 -38.49
N SER A 112 -4.90 9.11 -39.15
CA SER A 112 -5.39 9.31 -40.51
C SER A 112 -6.25 10.57 -40.62
N GLY A 113 -5.86 11.50 -41.49
CA GLY A 113 -6.53 12.78 -41.69
C GLY A 113 -5.91 13.96 -40.92
N SER A 114 -4.96 13.68 -40.01
CA SER A 114 -4.17 14.69 -39.30
C SER A 114 -2.80 14.86 -39.92
N THR A 115 -2.22 16.05 -39.77
CA THR A 115 -0.81 16.33 -40.17
C THR A 115 0.14 16.34 -38.98
N THR A 116 -0.40 16.42 -37.77
CA THR A 116 0.35 16.44 -36.50
C THR A 116 -0.33 15.57 -35.45
N VAL A 117 0.42 15.21 -34.42
CA VAL A 117 -0.05 14.55 -33.19
C VAL A 117 0.61 15.23 -31.99
N SER A 118 -0.13 15.40 -30.89
CA SER A 118 0.45 15.84 -29.62
C SER A 118 1.15 14.66 -28.98
N VAL A 119 2.40 14.85 -28.55
CA VAL A 119 3.16 13.89 -27.75
C VAL A 119 3.42 14.51 -26.40
N THR A 120 3.23 13.76 -25.33
CA THR A 120 3.50 14.14 -23.95
C THR A 120 4.57 13.23 -23.39
N LEU A 121 5.65 13.80 -22.88
CA LEU A 121 6.67 13.07 -22.13
C LEU A 121 6.24 13.04 -20.66
N ASN A 122 6.08 11.85 -20.11
CA ASN A 122 5.62 11.62 -18.73
C ASN A 122 6.77 11.28 -17.78
N GLU A 123 7.79 10.59 -18.30
CA GLU A 123 8.99 10.19 -17.54
C GLU A 123 10.24 10.30 -18.41
N PHE A 124 11.35 10.73 -17.80
CA PHE A 124 12.66 10.73 -18.44
C PHE A 124 13.79 10.61 -17.41
N LEU A 125 14.48 9.45 -17.43
CA LEU A 125 15.62 9.15 -16.57
C LEU A 125 16.85 8.84 -17.39
N VAL A 126 18.01 9.10 -16.80
CA VAL A 126 19.29 8.78 -17.40
C VAL A 126 20.09 7.87 -16.49
N TRP A 127 20.47 6.73 -17.03
CA TRP A 127 21.20 5.66 -16.38
C TRP A 127 22.64 5.61 -16.87
N THR A 128 23.55 5.09 -16.05
CA THR A 128 24.92 4.76 -16.47
C THR A 128 24.93 3.49 -17.33
N ASN A 129 26.04 3.23 -18.02
CA ASN A 129 26.24 1.98 -18.75
C ASN A 129 27.15 1.04 -17.92
N VAL A 130 26.60 -0.10 -17.52
CA VAL A 130 27.34 -1.20 -16.90
C VAL A 130 27.17 -2.44 -17.78
N ASP A 131 28.26 -2.87 -18.43
CA ASP A 131 28.30 -4.05 -19.30
C ASP A 131 27.21 -4.08 -20.41
N ASP A 132 27.03 -2.94 -21.09
CA ASP A 132 26.02 -2.72 -22.15
C ASP A 132 24.55 -2.84 -21.65
N ALA A 133 24.33 -2.57 -20.36
CA ALA A 133 23.01 -2.49 -19.73
C ALA A 133 22.89 -1.24 -18.81
N PRO A 134 21.66 -0.79 -18.50
CA PRO A 134 21.43 0.30 -17.55
C PRO A 134 21.99 -0.04 -16.16
N GLY A 135 22.79 0.88 -15.60
CA GLY A 135 23.39 0.78 -14.27
C GLY A 135 22.65 1.59 -13.21
N GLU A 136 23.26 2.66 -12.73
CA GLU A 136 22.68 3.57 -11.73
C GLU A 136 22.04 4.81 -12.39
N ILE A 137 20.97 5.35 -11.78
CA ILE A 137 20.37 6.61 -12.22
C ILE A 137 21.32 7.76 -11.86
N ILE A 138 21.66 8.59 -12.84
CA ILE A 138 22.52 9.76 -12.64
C ILE A 138 21.80 11.07 -12.87
N TRP A 139 20.78 11.11 -13.74
CA TRP A 139 19.95 12.31 -13.96
C TRP A 139 18.46 11.98 -14.07
N ALA A 140 17.61 12.89 -13.62
CA ALA A 140 16.15 12.75 -13.68
C ALA A 140 15.48 14.08 -14.05
N ALA A 141 14.45 14.04 -14.90
CA ALA A 141 13.61 15.19 -15.17
C ALA A 141 12.56 15.37 -14.04
N PRO A 142 12.43 16.56 -13.43
CA PRO A 142 11.47 16.80 -12.35
C PRO A 142 10.03 16.87 -12.86
N LYS A 143 9.07 16.45 -12.02
CA LYS A 143 7.63 16.63 -12.26
C LYS A 143 7.16 18.03 -11.88
N ASP A 144 6.08 18.51 -12.48
CA ASP A 144 5.52 19.86 -12.32
C ASP A 144 4.85 20.09 -10.97
N ASP A 145 4.49 18.99 -10.28
CA ASP A 145 4.01 18.96 -8.90
C ASP A 145 5.13 18.78 -7.86
N SER A 146 6.39 18.62 -8.30
CA SER A 146 7.55 18.53 -7.40
C SER A 146 8.10 19.91 -7.02
N ASP A 147 8.72 20.01 -5.85
CA ASP A 147 9.45 21.21 -5.41
C ASP A 147 10.65 21.53 -6.33
N PHE A 148 11.01 20.60 -7.22
CA PHE A 148 12.11 20.72 -8.16
C PHE A 148 11.70 21.27 -9.53
N ALA A 149 10.39 21.46 -9.78
CA ALA A 149 9.87 22.04 -11.02
C ALA A 149 10.47 23.43 -11.32
N ASP A 150 10.75 24.22 -10.27
CA ASP A 150 11.30 25.58 -10.38
C ASP A 150 12.78 25.62 -10.87
N PHE A 151 13.47 24.48 -10.93
CA PHE A 151 14.87 24.40 -11.36
C PHE A 151 15.06 24.08 -12.84
N VAL A 152 13.97 23.79 -13.56
CA VAL A 152 13.97 23.50 -14.99
C VAL A 152 12.98 24.39 -15.73
N ASP A 153 13.16 24.59 -17.03
CA ASP A 153 12.26 25.42 -17.82
C ASP A 153 10.99 24.64 -18.22
N ASN A 154 11.09 23.32 -18.43
CA ASN A 154 9.98 22.46 -18.83
C ASN A 154 9.92 21.19 -17.96
N PRO A 155 9.30 21.24 -16.77
CA PRO A 155 9.10 20.04 -15.96
C PRO A 155 8.12 19.07 -16.63
N LEU A 156 8.17 17.80 -16.23
CA LEU A 156 7.24 16.76 -16.68
C LEU A 156 5.88 16.90 -15.99
N PRO A 157 4.76 16.49 -16.62
CA PRO A 157 4.68 16.15 -18.02
C PRO A 157 4.69 17.42 -18.88
N PHE A 158 5.36 17.37 -20.03
CA PHE A 158 5.25 18.43 -21.05
C PHE A 158 4.98 17.86 -22.43
N SER A 159 4.32 18.65 -23.26
CA SER A 159 3.85 18.22 -24.58
C SER A 159 4.38 19.07 -25.72
N TRP A 160 4.55 18.44 -26.89
CA TRP A 160 4.86 19.12 -28.15
C TRP A 160 4.08 18.52 -29.33
N GLU A 161 3.97 19.29 -30.41
CA GLU A 161 3.35 18.82 -31.64
C GLU A 161 4.38 18.19 -32.57
N LEU A 162 4.14 16.94 -32.95
CA LEU A 162 4.98 16.19 -33.88
C LEU A 162 4.30 16.09 -35.25
N ARG A 163 5.05 16.36 -36.32
CA ARG A 163 4.51 16.40 -37.69
C ARG A 163 4.86 15.14 -38.48
N ALA A 164 3.92 14.65 -39.29
CA ALA A 164 4.15 13.52 -40.18
C ALA A 164 5.41 13.70 -41.05
N GLY A 165 6.25 12.66 -41.11
CA GLY A 165 7.49 12.63 -41.89
C GLY A 165 8.63 13.49 -41.32
N SER A 166 8.54 13.90 -40.05
CA SER A 166 9.60 14.64 -39.37
C SER A 166 10.48 13.74 -38.52
N LYS A 167 11.73 14.18 -38.32
CA LYS A 167 12.65 13.68 -37.29
C LYS A 167 12.93 14.85 -36.36
N THR A 168 12.43 14.76 -35.13
CA THR A 168 12.48 15.88 -34.18
C THR A 168 13.39 15.54 -33.03
N TYR A 169 14.23 16.50 -32.64
CA TYR A 169 15.07 16.42 -31.45
C TYR A 169 14.43 17.28 -30.37
N ILE A 170 14.16 16.67 -29.22
CA ILE A 170 13.57 17.32 -28.05
C ILE A 170 14.61 17.31 -26.94
N ASN A 171 14.90 18.49 -26.41
CA ASN A 171 15.75 18.62 -25.24
C ASN A 171 14.89 18.40 -23.99
N VAL A 172 15.40 17.60 -23.05
CA VAL A 172 14.75 17.32 -21.78
C VAL A 172 15.61 17.89 -20.66
N ASP A 173 15.07 18.85 -19.91
CA ASP A 173 15.77 19.42 -18.77
C ASP A 173 15.82 18.40 -17.62
N VAL A 174 17.02 18.02 -17.19
CA VAL A 174 17.24 17.04 -16.12
C VAL A 174 18.07 17.65 -14.99
N LEU A 175 17.85 17.15 -13.78
CA LEU A 175 18.65 17.48 -12.60
C LEU A 175 19.55 16.30 -12.23
N CYS A 176 20.63 16.57 -11.50
CA CYS A 176 21.47 15.50 -10.97
C CYS A 176 20.69 14.65 -9.98
N PHE A 177 20.84 13.33 -10.08
CA PHE A 177 20.23 12.38 -9.18
C PHE A 177 21.28 11.75 -8.27
N ASP A 178 20.94 11.60 -7.00
CA ASP A 178 21.76 10.94 -5.97
C ASP A 178 20.83 10.19 -5.02
N ASP A 179 21.12 8.92 -4.75
CA ASP A 179 20.29 8.03 -3.93
C ASP A 179 20.14 8.50 -2.47
N ARG A 180 20.95 9.46 -2.01
CA ARG A 180 20.83 10.05 -0.67
C ARG A 180 19.82 11.18 -0.65
N MET A 181 19.54 11.81 -1.80
CA MET A 181 18.47 12.82 -1.91
C MET A 181 17.11 12.17 -1.69
N VAL A 182 16.95 10.96 -2.21
CA VAL A 182 15.84 10.07 -1.98
C VAL A 182 15.54 9.86 -0.48
N ASN A 183 16.58 9.63 0.34
CA ASN A 183 16.44 9.38 1.78
C ASN A 183 16.19 10.66 2.61
N LEU A 184 16.58 11.84 2.10
CA LEU A 184 16.49 13.12 2.81
C LEU A 184 15.30 13.99 2.40
N PHE A 185 14.86 13.88 1.15
CA PHE A 185 13.79 14.69 0.55
C PHE A 185 12.60 13.85 0.06
N GLY A 186 12.66 12.53 0.22
CA GLY A 186 11.71 11.58 -0.36
C GLY A 186 11.99 11.36 -1.86
N TYR A 187 11.42 10.29 -2.43
CA TYR A 187 11.47 10.04 -3.87
C TYR A 187 10.47 10.96 -4.60
N GLN A 188 10.82 12.24 -4.78
CA GLN A 188 10.02 13.23 -5.51
C GLN A 188 9.99 13.01 -7.05
N PHE A 189 10.51 11.88 -7.56
CA PHE A 189 10.69 11.60 -8.99
C PHE A 189 9.99 10.32 -9.51
N PHE A 190 9.45 9.44 -8.65
CA PHE A 190 8.78 8.18 -9.04
C PHE A 190 7.56 7.87 -8.19
N ASP A 191 6.66 7.04 -8.73
CA ASP A 191 5.82 6.18 -7.90
C ASP A 191 6.72 5.07 -7.34
N ILE A 192 6.93 5.07 -6.02
CA ILE A 192 7.48 3.91 -5.33
C ILE A 192 6.32 2.97 -5.05
N ASN A 193 6.49 1.69 -5.34
CA ASN A 193 5.77 0.65 -4.60
C ASN A 193 6.61 0.39 -3.34
N PRO A 194 6.24 0.90 -2.16
CA PRO A 194 7.02 0.66 -0.94
C PRO A 194 6.95 -0.84 -0.63
N GLU A 195 8.03 -1.56 -0.92
CA GLU A 195 8.17 -2.95 -0.51
C GLU A 195 8.62 -3.01 0.94
N VAL A 196 7.98 -3.86 1.71
CA VAL A 196 8.30 -4.09 3.11
C VAL A 196 9.61 -4.86 3.18
N ILE A 197 10.55 -4.36 3.99
CA ILE A 197 11.77 -5.09 4.36
C ILE A 197 11.60 -5.66 5.76
N TYR A 198 12.11 -6.86 5.98
CA TYR A 198 11.95 -7.59 7.22
C TYR A 198 13.30 -7.80 7.88
N GLU A 199 13.38 -7.67 9.19
CA GLU A 199 14.61 -7.98 9.92
C GLU A 199 14.64 -9.49 10.20
N LEU A 200 15.65 -10.19 9.69
CA LEU A 200 15.90 -11.61 9.94
C LEU A 200 17.19 -11.79 10.72
N CYS A 201 17.10 -12.37 11.92
CA CYS A 201 18.25 -12.71 12.75
C CYS A 201 18.73 -14.15 12.53
N PHE A 202 20.04 -14.31 12.45
CA PHE A 202 20.71 -15.58 12.25
C PHE A 202 21.62 -15.90 13.45
N PHE A 203 21.67 -17.17 13.87
CA PHE A 203 22.59 -17.63 14.91
C PHE A 203 23.12 -19.02 14.57
N ALA A 204 24.38 -19.30 14.85
CA ALA A 204 24.98 -20.59 14.52
C ALA A 204 25.69 -21.26 15.71
N ASN A 205 25.57 -22.58 15.75
CA ASN A 205 26.34 -23.46 16.60
C ASN A 205 27.29 -24.34 15.79
N TYR A 206 28.43 -24.68 16.38
CA TYR A 206 29.35 -25.68 15.87
C TYR A 206 29.39 -26.89 16.80
N CYS A 207 29.29 -28.09 16.25
CA CYS A 207 29.54 -29.32 16.98
C CYS A 207 30.90 -29.91 16.64
N SER A 208 31.73 -30.11 17.66
CA SER A 208 32.96 -30.89 17.47
C SER A 208 32.64 -32.36 17.21
N ASP A 209 33.58 -33.07 16.58
CA ASP A 209 33.53 -34.53 16.36
C ASP A 209 33.31 -35.36 17.64
N ALA A 210 33.53 -34.76 18.82
CA ALA A 210 33.26 -35.38 20.12
C ALA A 210 31.81 -35.19 20.61
N GLY A 211 30.93 -34.58 19.81
CA GLY A 211 29.53 -34.29 20.14
C GLY A 211 29.33 -33.10 21.06
N ARG A 212 30.35 -32.24 21.27
CA ARG A 212 30.18 -31.01 22.05
C ARG A 212 29.76 -29.86 21.16
N HIS A 213 28.70 -29.16 21.57
CA HIS A 213 28.20 -27.93 20.96
C HIS A 213 28.96 -26.71 21.49
N TYR A 214 29.26 -25.79 20.59
CA TYR A 214 29.87 -24.49 20.84
C TYR A 214 29.06 -23.43 20.10
N THR A 215 28.95 -22.23 20.66
CA THR A 215 28.56 -21.05 19.88
C THR A 215 29.59 -20.84 18.77
N ALA A 216 29.14 -20.57 17.55
CA ALA A 216 30.00 -20.40 16.39
C ALA A 216 30.32 -18.92 16.13
N ASN A 217 31.56 -18.68 15.68
CA ASN A 217 31.93 -17.47 14.95
C ASN A 217 31.86 -17.85 13.46
N TYR A 218 31.13 -17.09 12.66
CA TYR A 218 30.80 -17.46 11.28
C TYR A 218 30.69 -16.21 10.40
N SER A 219 30.87 -16.37 9.09
CA SER A 219 30.48 -15.37 8.11
C SER A 219 29.24 -15.82 7.35
N LEU A 220 28.32 -14.89 7.05
CA LEU A 220 27.10 -15.10 6.30
C LEU A 220 27.17 -14.34 4.96
N ASP A 221 26.96 -15.08 3.87
CA ASP A 221 26.65 -14.53 2.54
C ASP A 221 25.18 -14.79 2.25
N LEU A 222 24.46 -13.78 1.76
CA LEU A 222 23.04 -13.85 1.44
C LEU A 222 22.77 -13.34 0.02
N TYR A 223 21.97 -14.08 -0.73
CA TYR A 223 21.63 -13.80 -2.12
C TYR A 223 20.11 -13.81 -2.30
N TYR A 224 19.61 -12.87 -3.11
CA TYR A 224 18.27 -12.93 -3.69
C TYR A 224 18.29 -13.87 -4.90
N GLY A 225 17.51 -14.94 -4.83
CA GLY A 225 17.51 -16.10 -5.72
C GLY A 225 17.92 -17.39 -5.00
N ILE A 226 17.80 -18.53 -5.68
CA ILE A 226 17.95 -19.88 -5.10
C ILE A 226 19.39 -20.45 -5.14
N SER A 227 20.40 -19.62 -5.41
CA SER A 227 21.80 -20.04 -5.46
C SER A 227 22.76 -18.85 -5.36
N SER A 228 24.06 -19.10 -5.19
CA SER A 228 25.12 -18.06 -5.20
C SER A 228 25.35 -17.37 -6.55
N ASN A 229 24.56 -17.69 -7.59
CA ASN A 229 24.49 -16.89 -8.82
C ASN A 229 23.39 -15.81 -8.76
N GLY A 230 22.63 -15.73 -7.67
CA GLY A 230 21.61 -14.71 -7.44
C GLY A 230 22.20 -13.33 -7.17
N THR A 231 21.33 -12.36 -6.92
CA THR A 231 21.74 -10.99 -6.61
C THR A 231 22.28 -10.94 -5.17
N PRO A 232 23.54 -10.56 -4.94
CA PRO A 232 24.09 -10.51 -3.58
C PRO A 232 23.41 -9.41 -2.76
N LEU A 233 22.86 -9.78 -1.60
CA LEU A 233 22.28 -8.86 -0.62
C LEU A 233 23.31 -8.49 0.46
N TYR A 234 23.99 -9.50 1.00
CA TYR A 234 25.03 -9.33 2.03
C TYR A 234 26.20 -10.28 1.77
N MET A 235 27.42 -9.84 2.04
CA MET A 235 28.63 -10.60 1.72
C MET A 235 29.64 -10.51 2.85
N GLY A 236 29.87 -11.62 3.54
CA GLY A 236 30.88 -11.78 4.57
C GLY A 236 30.48 -11.18 5.91
N GLU A 237 29.18 -11.08 6.22
CA GLU A 237 28.69 -10.49 7.46
C GLU A 237 29.01 -11.39 8.66
N ILE A 238 29.48 -10.79 9.74
CA ILE A 238 30.03 -11.51 10.91
C ILE A 238 29.32 -11.02 12.17
N PRO A 239 28.89 -11.92 13.08
CA PRO A 239 28.27 -11.53 14.32
C PRO A 239 29.28 -10.84 15.24
N VAL A 240 28.77 -10.02 16.17
CA VAL A 240 29.58 -9.50 17.27
C VAL A 240 29.93 -10.66 18.20
N THR A 241 31.23 -10.88 18.42
CA THR A 241 31.74 -11.97 19.28
C THR A 241 32.55 -11.43 20.44
N GLY A 242 32.61 -12.18 21.55
CA GLY A 242 33.41 -11.81 22.72
C GLY A 242 34.21 -12.96 23.32
N GLU A 243 35.28 -12.60 24.04
CA GLU A 243 36.27 -13.53 24.61
C GLU A 243 36.62 -13.25 26.10
N ASP A 244 36.04 -12.22 26.72
CA ASP A 244 36.38 -11.77 28.07
C ASP A 244 35.70 -12.64 29.17
N GLY A 245 36.05 -13.93 29.21
CA GLY A 245 35.66 -14.88 30.26
C GLY A 245 34.50 -15.81 29.88
N GLU A 246 33.75 -15.51 28.83
CA GLU A 246 32.71 -16.34 28.23
C GLU A 246 32.73 -16.13 26.70
N PHE A 247 32.64 -17.22 25.93
CA PHE A 247 32.52 -17.15 24.46
C PHE A 247 31.06 -16.95 24.09
N TYR A 248 30.75 -15.90 23.34
CA TYR A 248 29.40 -15.61 22.84
C TYR A 248 29.46 -14.99 21.45
N ALA A 249 28.39 -15.19 20.68
CA ALA A 249 28.10 -14.50 19.43
C ALA A 249 26.69 -13.93 19.55
N ASP A 250 26.52 -12.64 19.27
CA ASP A 250 25.18 -12.06 19.18
C ASP A 250 24.49 -12.56 17.89
N PRO A 251 23.15 -12.75 17.87
CA PRO A 251 22.44 -13.02 16.63
C PRO A 251 22.73 -11.93 15.60
N LEU A 252 23.04 -12.34 14.37
CA LEU A 252 23.31 -11.47 13.24
C LEU A 252 21.99 -11.14 12.55
N CYS A 253 21.47 -9.93 12.76
CA CYS A 253 20.21 -9.47 12.18
C CYS A 253 20.47 -8.64 10.92
N LEU A 254 19.82 -9.02 9.82
CA LEU A 254 19.97 -8.40 8.50
C LEU A 254 18.59 -8.05 7.94
N ALA A 255 18.47 -6.91 7.26
CA ALA A 255 17.22 -6.51 6.60
C ALA A 255 17.11 -7.19 5.23
N ILE A 256 16.04 -7.93 4.98
CA ILE A 256 15.80 -8.69 3.75
C ILE A 256 14.51 -8.21 3.06
N PRO A 257 14.43 -8.28 1.72
CA PRO A 257 13.17 -8.00 1.01
C PRO A 257 12.17 -9.13 1.24
N GLY A 258 10.87 -8.82 1.23
CA GLY A 258 9.81 -9.83 1.07
C GLY A 258 9.76 -10.42 -0.35
N PRO A 259 8.92 -11.44 -0.59
CA PRO A 259 8.74 -12.02 -1.92
C PRO A 259 8.22 -10.96 -2.90
N GLN A 260 8.73 -10.95 -4.13
CA GLN A 260 8.28 -10.02 -5.16
C GLN A 260 7.07 -10.57 -5.93
N ASN A 261 6.19 -9.66 -6.38
CA ASN A 261 4.94 -9.95 -7.08
C ASN A 261 5.12 -11.07 -8.12
N ASP A 262 4.48 -12.23 -7.86
CA ASP A 262 4.46 -13.51 -8.60
C ASP A 262 5.19 -14.69 -7.91
N GLU A 263 5.89 -14.49 -6.79
CA GLU A 263 6.47 -15.59 -6.00
C GLU A 263 5.43 -16.19 -5.04
N ALA A 264 5.20 -17.50 -5.10
CA ALA A 264 4.33 -18.19 -4.15
C ALA A 264 5.03 -18.29 -2.79
N ASP A 265 4.28 -18.16 -1.69
CA ASP A 265 4.85 -18.12 -0.33
C ASP A 265 5.69 -19.35 0.05
N ASP A 266 5.42 -20.49 -0.60
CA ASP A 266 6.15 -21.76 -0.42
C ASP A 266 7.39 -21.91 -1.30
N GLU A 267 7.57 -21.08 -2.33
CA GLU A 267 8.70 -21.18 -3.25
C GLU A 267 9.94 -20.47 -2.67
N PRO A 268 11.13 -21.11 -2.71
CA PRO A 268 12.34 -20.49 -2.18
C PRO A 268 12.78 -19.30 -3.03
N TYR A 269 13.10 -18.18 -2.38
CA TYR A 269 13.55 -16.95 -3.05
C TYR A 269 14.85 -16.37 -2.46
N LEU A 270 15.27 -16.81 -1.26
CA LEU A 270 16.58 -16.46 -0.69
C LEU A 270 17.51 -17.67 -0.63
N TYR A 271 18.81 -17.42 -0.80
CA TYR A 271 19.87 -18.41 -0.66
C TYR A 271 20.97 -17.89 0.27
N TYR A 272 21.36 -18.70 1.26
CA TYR A 272 22.40 -18.37 2.23
C TYR A 272 23.60 -19.32 2.15
N GLU A 273 24.80 -18.79 2.41
CA GLU A 273 26.01 -19.56 2.67
C GLU A 273 26.61 -19.11 4.01
N VAL A 274 26.82 -20.07 4.93
CA VAL A 274 27.39 -19.80 6.26
C VAL A 274 28.71 -20.52 6.37
N THR A 275 29.78 -19.76 6.55
CA THR A 275 31.14 -20.29 6.69
C THR A 275 31.60 -20.17 8.14
N LEU A 276 31.97 -21.29 8.75
CA LEU A 276 32.55 -21.32 10.10
C LEU A 276 33.94 -20.68 10.09
N LEU A 277 34.14 -19.71 10.97
CA LEU A 277 35.40 -19.01 11.18
C LEU A 277 36.18 -19.60 12.36
N ASP A 278 37.50 -19.50 12.28
CA ASP A 278 38.41 -19.91 13.35
C ASP A 278 38.11 -19.13 14.65
N TRP A 279 38.15 -19.83 15.77
CA TRP A 279 37.96 -19.21 17.09
C TRP A 279 38.94 -19.76 18.13
N GLU A 280 40.05 -19.05 18.30
CA GLU A 280 41.11 -19.43 19.23
C GLU A 280 40.58 -19.45 20.69
N GLY A 281 40.84 -20.53 21.41
CA GLY A 281 40.37 -20.71 22.79
C GLY A 281 38.96 -21.30 22.94
N ASN A 282 38.13 -21.31 21.88
CA ASN A 282 36.82 -21.95 21.85
C ASN A 282 36.92 -23.36 21.23
N TYR A 283 36.75 -23.48 19.91
CA TYR A 283 36.92 -24.73 19.14
C TYR A 283 38.17 -24.74 18.23
N GLY A 284 38.89 -23.63 18.10
CA GLY A 284 40.15 -23.56 17.36
C GLY A 284 39.96 -23.40 15.85
N ASP A 285 40.61 -24.26 15.05
CA ASP A 285 40.62 -24.21 13.58
C ASP A 285 39.33 -24.80 13.00
N ALA A 286 38.59 -23.99 12.26
CA ALA A 286 37.30 -24.30 11.65
C ALA A 286 37.41 -25.09 10.34
N ASN A 287 38.62 -25.17 9.74
CA ASN A 287 38.88 -25.79 8.43
C ASN A 287 37.98 -25.28 7.28
N GLY A 288 37.37 -24.09 7.42
CA GLY A 288 36.48 -23.50 6.41
C GLY A 288 35.22 -24.33 6.14
N GLN A 289 34.66 -24.98 7.17
CA GLN A 289 33.37 -25.68 7.04
C GLN A 289 32.27 -24.72 6.63
N MET A 290 31.42 -25.14 5.69
CA MET A 290 30.33 -24.33 5.15
C MET A 290 29.04 -25.15 5.12
N ILE A 291 27.94 -24.48 5.43
CA ILE A 291 26.58 -24.95 5.13
C ILE A 291 25.90 -23.93 4.22
N SER A 292 24.93 -24.38 3.44
CA SER A 292 24.13 -23.50 2.59
C SER A 292 22.70 -24.03 2.51
N GLY A 293 21.74 -23.14 2.28
CA GLY A 293 20.34 -23.50 2.12
C GLY A 293 19.56 -22.41 1.41
N THR A 294 18.26 -22.66 1.28
CA THR A 294 17.30 -21.70 0.72
C THR A 294 16.19 -21.43 1.73
N TRP A 295 15.53 -20.27 1.60
CA TRP A 295 14.33 -19.94 2.35
C TRP A 295 13.21 -19.51 1.41
N SER A 296 12.02 -20.04 1.66
CA SER A 296 10.75 -19.49 1.16
C SER A 296 10.25 -18.36 2.05
N TRP A 297 9.15 -17.71 1.66
CA TRP A 297 8.53 -16.71 2.52
C TRP A 297 7.94 -17.37 3.78
N ASN A 298 7.34 -18.56 3.67
CA ASN A 298 6.84 -19.32 4.81
C ASN A 298 7.93 -19.71 5.82
N ASP A 299 9.14 -20.01 5.36
CA ASP A 299 10.28 -20.27 6.25
C ASP A 299 10.68 -19.03 7.08
N ILE A 300 10.45 -17.83 6.53
CA ILE A 300 10.88 -16.55 7.10
C ILE A 300 9.78 -15.95 7.97
N SER A 301 8.54 -15.96 7.49
CA SER A 301 7.39 -15.33 8.18
C SER A 301 7.16 -15.93 9.56
N GLY A 302 7.38 -17.24 9.73
CA GLY A 302 7.32 -17.92 11.03
C GLY A 302 8.36 -17.46 12.06
N LEU A 303 9.44 -16.77 11.61
CA LEU A 303 10.49 -16.22 12.48
C LEU A 303 10.24 -14.75 12.86
N LEU A 304 9.25 -14.11 12.26
CA LEU A 304 8.93 -12.70 12.45
C LEU A 304 7.78 -12.54 13.48
N ASN A 305 7.72 -11.40 14.14
CA ASN A 305 6.53 -10.98 14.89
C ASN A 305 5.60 -10.13 14.01
N ASP A 306 4.44 -9.78 14.55
CA ASP A 306 3.42 -8.95 13.89
C ASP A 306 3.95 -7.57 13.41
N ASP A 307 5.07 -7.11 13.96
CA ASP A 307 5.73 -5.84 13.60
C ASP A 307 6.81 -6.02 12.50
N GLY A 308 7.03 -7.23 12.00
CA GLY A 308 8.04 -7.56 10.99
C GLY A 308 9.49 -7.61 11.52
N GLU A 309 9.65 -7.56 12.84
CA GLU A 309 10.93 -7.76 13.53
C GLU A 309 11.12 -9.26 13.85
N THR A 310 12.36 -9.73 13.93
CA THR A 310 12.62 -11.13 14.29
C THR A 310 12.15 -11.44 15.71
N SER A 311 11.21 -12.37 15.86
CA SER A 311 10.76 -12.92 17.14
C SER A 311 11.63 -14.11 17.58
N GLU A 312 12.11 -14.89 16.60
CA GLU A 312 13.00 -16.03 16.78
C GLU A 312 14.08 -16.05 15.70
N TYR A 313 15.34 -16.25 16.09
CA TYR A 313 16.43 -16.28 15.11
C TYR A 313 16.52 -17.65 14.42
N PHE A 314 16.90 -17.66 13.15
CA PHE A 314 17.24 -18.89 12.46
C PHE A 314 18.47 -19.54 13.10
N HIS A 315 18.33 -20.77 13.60
CA HIS A 315 19.41 -21.48 14.27
C HIS A 315 20.09 -22.49 13.34
N ALA A 316 21.28 -22.14 12.86
CA ALA A 316 22.15 -23.01 12.10
C ALA A 316 22.98 -23.96 12.98
N PHE A 317 23.10 -25.22 12.55
CA PHE A 317 23.94 -26.23 13.18
C PHE A 317 25.03 -26.72 12.22
N ILE A 318 26.28 -26.36 12.49
CA ILE A 318 27.44 -26.73 11.68
C ILE A 318 28.12 -27.96 12.31
N ASN A 319 28.25 -29.03 11.52
CA ASN A 319 28.90 -30.30 11.92
C ASN A 319 28.22 -31.03 13.09
N CYS A 320 26.93 -30.81 13.30
CA CYS A 320 26.13 -31.52 14.29
C CYS A 320 25.41 -32.69 13.60
N ASP A 321 25.92 -33.92 13.72
CA ASP A 321 25.19 -35.11 13.28
C ASP A 321 23.97 -35.33 14.21
N ASP A 322 22.78 -35.56 13.61
CA ASP A 322 21.48 -35.77 14.26
C ASP A 322 21.53 -36.70 15.49
N ASP A 323 21.62 -36.13 16.70
CA ASP A 323 21.60 -36.89 17.96
C ASP A 323 20.20 -36.97 18.59
N GLY A 324 19.16 -37.11 17.75
CA GLY A 324 17.90 -37.77 18.11
C GLY A 324 17.16 -37.31 19.39
N THR A 325 17.22 -36.02 19.74
CA THR A 325 16.42 -35.45 20.84
C THR A 325 15.71 -34.12 20.52
N SER A 326 15.49 -33.78 19.26
CA SER A 326 14.25 -33.12 18.87
C SER A 326 13.25 -34.23 18.57
N GLY A 327 12.12 -34.26 19.29
CA GLY A 327 10.94 -34.82 18.65
C GLY A 327 10.74 -34.04 17.34
N PRO A 328 10.18 -34.66 16.29
CA PRO A 328 9.78 -33.88 15.13
C PRO A 328 8.94 -32.69 15.63
N ILE A 329 9.20 -31.53 15.03
CA ILE A 329 8.54 -30.27 15.38
C ILE A 329 7.02 -30.53 15.32
N ASP A 330 6.28 -29.97 16.26
CA ASP A 330 4.82 -30.04 16.37
C ASP A 330 4.41 -28.57 16.48
N SER A 331 4.27 -27.95 15.31
CA SER A 331 4.21 -26.50 15.14
C SER A 331 2.88 -25.91 15.62
N ASP A 332 1.82 -26.70 15.63
CA ASP A 332 0.48 -26.28 16.08
C ASP A 332 0.08 -26.81 17.47
N GLY A 333 0.87 -27.71 18.05
CA GLY A 333 0.72 -28.21 19.41
C GLY A 333 -0.43 -29.20 19.61
N ASP A 334 -0.86 -29.87 18.53
CA ASP A 334 -2.01 -30.76 18.53
C ASP A 334 -1.68 -32.20 19.01
N GLY A 335 -0.38 -32.52 19.08
CA GLY A 335 0.17 -33.80 19.53
C GLY A 335 0.57 -34.75 18.40
N VAL A 336 0.49 -34.31 17.14
CA VAL A 336 1.03 -34.97 15.95
C VAL A 336 2.24 -34.16 15.46
N PRO A 337 3.40 -34.78 15.23
CA PRO A 337 4.56 -34.04 14.74
C PRO A 337 4.44 -33.67 13.25
N ASP A 338 4.86 -32.47 12.84
CA ASP A 338 4.81 -31.90 11.48
C ASP A 338 5.12 -32.88 10.33
N PRO A 339 6.14 -33.77 10.41
CA PRO A 339 6.42 -34.71 9.32
C PRO A 339 5.39 -35.84 9.19
N GLU A 340 4.53 -36.00 10.19
CA GLU A 340 3.48 -37.01 10.34
C GLU A 340 2.09 -36.37 10.40
N ASP A 341 2.03 -35.03 10.37
CA ASP A 341 0.83 -34.21 10.46
C ASP A 341 0.31 -33.85 9.07
N ASN A 342 -0.97 -34.13 8.80
CA ASN A 342 -1.62 -33.72 7.56
C ASN A 342 -2.08 -32.25 7.57
N CYS A 343 -1.97 -31.55 8.71
CA CYS A 343 -2.12 -30.11 8.86
C CYS A 343 -1.06 -29.50 9.81
N PRO A 344 0.23 -29.46 9.44
CA PRO A 344 1.34 -29.11 10.35
C PRO A 344 1.23 -27.77 11.10
N ASN A 345 0.36 -26.87 10.66
CA ASN A 345 0.18 -25.54 11.23
C ASN A 345 -1.24 -25.29 11.78
N ILE A 346 -2.16 -26.26 11.71
CA ILE A 346 -3.56 -26.12 12.13
C ILE A 346 -4.00 -27.36 12.91
N ALA A 347 -4.11 -27.18 14.22
CA ALA A 347 -4.34 -28.27 15.15
C ALA A 347 -5.56 -29.16 14.79
N ASN A 348 -5.29 -30.38 14.37
CA ASN A 348 -6.27 -31.41 14.04
C ASN A 348 -5.86 -32.80 14.59
N PRO A 349 -5.96 -33.02 15.92
CA PRO A 349 -5.40 -34.22 16.56
C PRO A 349 -5.98 -35.56 16.08
N ASP A 350 -7.08 -35.54 15.34
CA ASP A 350 -7.73 -36.70 14.75
C ASP A 350 -7.29 -37.01 13.31
N GLN A 351 -6.51 -36.12 12.69
CA GLN A 351 -5.88 -36.29 11.37
C GLN A 351 -6.92 -36.71 10.31
N ALA A 352 -8.09 -36.07 10.35
CA ALA A 352 -9.16 -36.30 9.39
C ALA A 352 -8.69 -35.90 7.98
N ASP A 353 -8.94 -36.76 7.01
CA ASP A 353 -8.60 -36.62 5.59
C ASP A 353 -9.63 -37.48 4.83
N GLU A 354 -10.78 -36.88 4.52
CA GLU A 354 -11.93 -37.61 3.95
C GLU A 354 -11.67 -38.08 2.52
N ASP A 355 -10.86 -37.35 1.75
CA ASP A 355 -10.58 -37.61 0.34
C ASP A 355 -9.29 -38.44 0.09
N GLY A 356 -8.42 -38.54 1.09
CA GLY A 356 -7.20 -39.34 1.13
C GLY A 356 -6.03 -38.72 0.37
N ASN A 357 -6.00 -37.39 0.21
CA ASN A 357 -4.98 -36.68 -0.55
C ASN A 357 -3.71 -36.36 0.26
N GLY A 358 -3.75 -36.53 1.59
CA GLY A 358 -2.62 -36.29 2.49
C GLY A 358 -2.57 -34.87 3.09
N VAL A 359 -3.56 -34.03 2.80
CA VAL A 359 -3.86 -32.75 3.48
C VAL A 359 -5.08 -32.99 4.37
N GLY A 360 -5.06 -32.50 5.60
CA GLY A 360 -6.18 -32.74 6.51
C GLY A 360 -7.37 -31.82 6.24
N ASP A 361 -8.57 -32.30 6.54
CA ASP A 361 -9.83 -31.55 6.36
C ASP A 361 -9.80 -30.16 7.05
N ALA A 362 -8.91 -29.96 8.04
CA ALA A 362 -8.76 -28.73 8.81
C ALA A 362 -7.90 -27.65 8.11
N CYS A 363 -7.03 -28.04 7.20
CA CYS A 363 -6.10 -27.17 6.47
C CYS A 363 -6.20 -27.33 4.95
N GLU A 364 -7.12 -28.17 4.50
CA GLU A 364 -7.43 -28.32 3.09
C GLU A 364 -7.95 -26.96 2.57
N PRO A 365 -7.31 -26.39 1.53
CA PRO A 365 -7.81 -25.18 0.92
C PRO A 365 -9.20 -25.45 0.39
N VAL A 366 -10.13 -24.59 0.76
CA VAL A 366 -11.52 -24.70 0.34
C VAL A 366 -11.55 -24.56 -1.19
N GLU A 367 -11.84 -25.66 -1.91
CA GLU A 367 -11.88 -25.59 -3.37
C GLU A 367 -12.97 -24.60 -3.82
N GLY A 368 -12.53 -23.57 -4.54
CA GLY A 368 -13.39 -22.49 -4.98
C GLY A 368 -13.71 -21.53 -3.85
N ASP A 369 -12.71 -21.04 -3.16
CA ASP A 369 -12.68 -19.81 -2.35
C ASP A 369 -11.76 -18.84 -3.10
N ASP A 370 -12.35 -17.90 -3.86
CA ASP A 370 -11.62 -17.05 -4.81
C ASP A 370 -10.92 -15.86 -4.10
N ASP A 371 -11.37 -15.45 -2.92
CA ASP A 371 -10.85 -14.30 -2.16
C ASP A 371 -10.04 -14.70 -0.91
N GLY A 372 -10.03 -15.99 -0.55
CA GLY A 372 -9.13 -16.59 0.43
C GLY A 372 -9.52 -16.29 1.87
N ASP A 373 -10.80 -16.05 2.14
CA ASP A 373 -11.32 -15.70 3.45
C ASP A 373 -11.69 -16.92 4.33
N GLY A 374 -11.60 -18.12 3.75
CA GLY A 374 -11.92 -19.40 4.40
C GLY A 374 -13.34 -19.90 4.15
N VAL A 375 -14.12 -19.23 3.28
CA VAL A 375 -15.49 -19.60 2.92
C VAL A 375 -15.61 -19.92 1.42
N PRO A 376 -16.14 -21.09 1.02
CA PRO A 376 -16.28 -21.44 -0.39
C PRO A 376 -17.25 -20.50 -1.13
N ASN A 377 -16.90 -20.08 -2.35
CA ASN A 377 -17.70 -19.31 -3.33
C ASN A 377 -19.16 -19.76 -3.47
N GLU A 378 -19.48 -21.03 -3.19
CA GLU A 378 -20.85 -21.54 -3.27
C GLU A 378 -21.75 -21.16 -2.08
N ILE A 379 -21.15 -20.77 -0.96
CA ILE A 379 -21.84 -20.29 0.25
C ILE A 379 -21.36 -18.92 0.72
N ASP A 380 -20.29 -18.40 0.13
CA ASP A 380 -19.80 -17.05 0.32
C ASP A 380 -20.76 -16.01 -0.30
N GLU A 381 -21.23 -15.08 0.53
CA GLU A 381 -22.10 -13.96 0.16
C GLU A 381 -21.30 -12.67 -0.14
N CYS A 382 -19.99 -12.67 0.12
CA CYS A 382 -19.06 -11.55 0.07
C CYS A 382 -17.75 -11.90 -0.68
N PRO A 383 -17.80 -12.12 -2.02
CA PRO A 383 -16.74 -12.72 -2.85
C PRO A 383 -15.53 -11.85 -3.16
N ASP A 384 -15.32 -10.78 -2.40
CA ASP A 384 -14.21 -9.85 -2.54
C ASP A 384 -13.70 -9.42 -1.15
N THR A 385 -13.72 -10.32 -0.16
CA THR A 385 -13.25 -10.02 1.18
C THR A 385 -11.71 -9.91 1.21
N ASP A 386 -11.20 -8.83 1.82
CA ASP A 386 -9.75 -8.62 1.91
C ASP A 386 -9.07 -9.77 2.67
N PRO A 387 -7.94 -10.32 2.18
CA PRO A 387 -7.22 -11.38 2.86
C PRO A 387 -6.85 -11.03 4.31
N GLY A 388 -7.12 -11.95 5.24
CA GLY A 388 -6.83 -11.78 6.68
C GLY A 388 -7.91 -11.04 7.48
N VAL A 389 -9.04 -10.70 6.85
CA VAL A 389 -10.22 -10.18 7.55
C VAL A 389 -10.95 -11.31 8.27
N LEU A 390 -11.33 -11.10 9.55
CA LEU A 390 -12.18 -12.06 10.27
C LEU A 390 -13.59 -12.03 9.66
N VAL A 391 -13.99 -13.11 9.00
CA VAL A 391 -15.31 -13.26 8.38
C VAL A 391 -16.29 -14.06 9.23
N ASP A 392 -17.57 -13.90 8.96
CA ASP A 392 -18.64 -14.74 9.54
C ASP A 392 -18.84 -16.04 8.75
N GLU A 393 -19.88 -16.81 9.08
CA GLU A 393 -20.14 -18.12 8.46
C GLU A 393 -20.49 -18.05 6.96
N VAL A 394 -20.60 -16.85 6.36
CA VAL A 394 -20.93 -16.62 4.95
C VAL A 394 -19.91 -15.73 4.23
N GLY A 395 -18.66 -15.65 4.72
CA GLY A 395 -17.56 -14.96 4.04
C GLY A 395 -17.60 -13.43 4.17
N CYS A 396 -18.51 -12.90 4.99
CA CYS A 396 -18.62 -11.47 5.15
C CYS A 396 -17.78 -10.98 6.32
N GLU A 397 -16.98 -9.92 6.08
CA GLU A 397 -16.26 -9.18 7.12
C GLU A 397 -17.15 -9.03 8.36
N SER A 398 -16.69 -9.57 9.49
CA SER A 398 -17.36 -9.37 10.76
C SER A 398 -17.40 -7.87 11.00
N ILE A 399 -18.60 -7.27 10.89
CA ILE A 399 -18.92 -5.85 11.11
C ILE A 399 -18.56 -5.38 12.55
N GLN A 400 -17.80 -6.17 13.31
CA GLN A 400 -17.49 -6.04 14.72
C GLN A 400 -15.99 -5.92 15.00
N VAL A 401 -15.17 -5.37 14.10
CA VAL A 401 -13.82 -4.88 14.45
C VAL A 401 -13.87 -3.36 14.65
N PRO A 402 -14.02 -2.86 15.90
CA PRO A 402 -13.99 -1.44 16.19
C PRO A 402 -12.74 -0.73 15.63
N GLY A 403 -12.90 0.46 15.07
CA GLY A 403 -11.76 1.35 14.76
C GLY A 403 -11.50 1.60 13.28
N ARG A 404 -11.98 0.75 12.36
CA ARG A 404 -11.92 0.99 10.90
C ARG A 404 -13.23 1.55 10.34
N ASP A 405 -13.99 2.24 11.19
CA ASP A 405 -15.35 2.68 10.92
C ASP A 405 -15.59 4.13 11.38
N ILE A 406 -16.71 4.72 10.93
CA ILE A 406 -17.19 6.01 11.44
C ILE A 406 -18.54 5.80 12.10
N VAL A 407 -18.64 6.11 13.38
CA VAL A 407 -19.93 6.16 14.07
C VAL A 407 -20.59 7.50 13.74
N VAL A 408 -21.75 7.47 13.07
CA VAL A 408 -22.50 8.65 12.64
C VAL A 408 -23.75 8.80 13.50
N LEU A 409 -23.85 9.94 14.19
CA LEU A 409 -24.96 10.28 15.07
C LEU A 409 -25.46 11.68 14.74
N ASN A 410 -26.66 11.76 14.18
CA ASN A 410 -27.24 13.02 13.69
C ASN A 410 -28.26 13.63 14.65
N ASP A 411 -27.93 13.55 15.93
CA ASP A 411 -28.55 14.23 17.06
C ASP A 411 -27.44 14.55 18.07
N ILE A 412 -27.07 15.82 18.20
CA ILE A 412 -26.01 16.26 19.12
C ILE A 412 -26.45 16.12 20.58
N ASN A 413 -27.76 16.14 20.83
CA ASN A 413 -28.33 16.19 22.16
C ASN A 413 -28.33 14.83 22.85
N ILE A 414 -28.10 13.72 22.13
CA ILE A 414 -27.88 12.40 22.73
C ILE A 414 -26.75 12.40 23.78
N PHE A 415 -25.85 13.38 23.68
CA PHE A 415 -24.69 13.59 24.55
C PHE A 415 -24.86 14.69 25.60
N ASP A 416 -25.94 15.47 25.55
CA ASP A 416 -26.13 16.54 26.53
C ASP A 416 -26.58 16.01 27.90
N ASN A 417 -26.48 16.86 28.92
CA ASN A 417 -26.83 16.48 30.29
C ASN A 417 -28.28 16.00 30.48
N ASN A 418 -29.22 16.35 29.59
CA ASN A 418 -30.61 15.90 29.71
C ASN A 418 -30.74 14.47 29.20
N ALA A 419 -30.17 14.14 28.03
CA ALA A 419 -30.17 12.78 27.51
C ALA A 419 -29.30 11.85 28.38
N MET A 420 -28.14 12.34 28.84
CA MET A 420 -27.22 11.59 29.72
C MET A 420 -27.75 11.38 31.15
N ALA A 421 -28.93 11.90 31.49
CA ALA A 421 -29.64 11.49 32.71
C ALA A 421 -30.21 10.06 32.60
N ASP A 422 -30.34 9.56 31.38
CA ASP A 422 -30.67 8.18 31.06
C ASP A 422 -29.45 7.27 31.26
N PRO A 423 -29.51 6.24 32.13
CA PRO A 423 -28.40 5.30 32.32
C PRO A 423 -28.05 4.51 31.04
N ASP A 424 -28.98 4.34 30.12
CA ASP A 424 -28.74 3.63 28.86
C ASP A 424 -27.95 4.51 27.87
N ASN A 425 -28.17 5.83 27.85
CA ASN A 425 -27.28 6.78 27.15
C ASN A 425 -25.86 6.77 27.74
N VAL A 426 -25.73 6.66 29.08
CA VAL A 426 -24.43 6.51 29.74
C VAL A 426 -23.75 5.22 29.28
N ARG A 427 -24.48 4.08 29.25
CA ARG A 427 -23.95 2.80 28.76
C ARG A 427 -23.51 2.89 27.30
N PHE A 428 -24.32 3.52 26.45
CA PHE A 428 -23.99 3.76 25.05
C PHE A 428 -22.65 4.49 24.90
N VAL A 429 -22.44 5.59 25.64
CA VAL A 429 -21.16 6.32 25.65
C VAL A 429 -20.00 5.47 26.15
N GLN A 430 -20.21 4.69 27.22
CA GLN A 430 -19.17 3.78 27.73
C GLN A 430 -18.72 2.81 26.64
N ASN A 431 -19.66 2.16 25.94
CA ASN A 431 -19.35 1.25 24.85
C ASN A 431 -18.72 1.97 23.64
N LEU A 432 -19.04 3.26 23.44
CA LEU A 432 -18.50 4.07 22.35
C LEU A 432 -16.99 4.33 22.53
N VAL A 433 -16.52 4.55 23.76
CA VAL A 433 -15.10 4.83 24.03
C VAL A 433 -14.31 3.62 24.53
N ASN A 434 -14.96 2.69 25.22
CA ASN A 434 -14.35 1.51 25.80
C ASN A 434 -14.55 0.30 24.89
N TYR A 435 -13.70 0.20 23.87
CA TYR A 435 -13.70 -0.89 22.90
C TYR A 435 -12.28 -1.46 22.72
N THR A 436 -12.21 -2.69 22.21
CA THR A 436 -10.97 -3.35 21.80
C THR A 436 -10.84 -3.27 20.29
N THR A 437 -9.63 -3.05 19.79
CA THR A 437 -9.30 -2.93 18.36
C THR A 437 -7.94 -3.54 18.09
N SER A 438 -7.66 -3.87 16.83
CA SER A 438 -6.30 -4.16 16.38
C SER A 438 -5.56 -2.85 16.07
N GLY A 439 -4.23 -2.85 16.24
CA GLY A 439 -3.38 -1.71 15.92
C GLY A 439 -2.97 -0.82 17.10
N ILE A 440 -2.14 0.17 16.78
CA ILE A 440 -1.39 0.96 17.76
C ILE A 440 -2.27 1.81 18.70
N ARG A 441 -3.57 1.98 18.39
CA ARG A 441 -4.50 2.77 19.21
C ARG A 441 -5.25 1.96 20.27
N ASN A 442 -5.05 0.64 20.36
CA ASN A 442 -5.79 -0.20 21.31
C ASN A 442 -5.59 0.23 22.77
N ASP A 443 -4.35 0.55 23.15
CA ASP A 443 -3.97 0.92 24.52
C ASP A 443 -3.99 2.45 24.76
N SER A 444 -4.45 3.22 23.79
CA SER A 444 -4.57 4.67 23.88
C SER A 444 -5.64 5.11 24.87
N ASP A 445 -5.40 6.24 25.55
CA ASP A 445 -6.18 6.67 26.72
C ASP A 445 -6.73 8.10 26.60
N VAL A 446 -6.65 8.73 25.43
CA VAL A 446 -7.21 10.06 25.17
C VAL A 446 -8.44 10.02 24.28
N VAL A 447 -9.47 10.80 24.66
CA VAL A 447 -10.61 11.14 23.81
C VAL A 447 -10.52 12.62 23.43
N GLN A 448 -10.42 12.91 22.13
CA GLN A 448 -10.44 14.28 21.61
C GLN A 448 -11.83 14.68 21.14
N ILE A 449 -12.28 15.86 21.54
CA ILE A 449 -13.55 16.45 21.10
C ILE A 449 -13.23 17.70 20.27
N ASP A 450 -13.32 17.60 18.95
CA ASP A 450 -13.15 18.74 18.05
C ASP A 450 -14.43 19.55 17.95
N ARG A 451 -14.40 20.74 18.55
CA ARG A 451 -15.45 21.77 18.45
C ARG A 451 -15.05 22.89 17.47
N GLY A 452 -14.05 22.64 16.63
CA GLY A 452 -13.52 23.54 15.60
C GLY A 452 -14.41 23.66 14.36
N ARG A 453 -13.81 23.90 13.18
CA ARG A 453 -14.51 24.05 11.87
C ARG A 453 -15.74 24.97 11.83
N ASN A 454 -15.70 26.09 12.56
CA ASN A 454 -16.85 26.97 12.73
C ASN A 454 -18.10 26.19 13.18
N SER A 455 -17.89 25.18 14.03
CA SER A 455 -18.94 24.28 14.46
C SER A 455 -20.16 25.06 14.90
N LYS A 456 -21.33 24.67 14.38
CA LYS A 456 -22.57 25.39 14.67
C LYS A 456 -22.87 25.41 16.16
N CYS A 457 -22.40 24.38 16.87
CA CYS A 457 -22.70 24.16 18.27
C CYS A 457 -21.83 25.03 19.22
N PHE A 458 -20.64 25.47 18.79
CA PHE A 458 -19.74 26.31 19.60
C PHE A 458 -20.36 27.68 19.96
N GLY A 459 -21.19 28.25 19.07
CA GLY A 459 -21.82 29.56 19.24
C GLY A 459 -23.24 29.55 19.84
N THR A 460 -23.93 28.41 19.80
CA THR A 460 -25.30 28.23 20.31
C THR A 460 -25.30 27.74 21.76
N GLY A 461 -24.21 27.12 22.20
CA GLY A 461 -24.01 26.64 23.56
C GLY A 461 -24.58 25.24 23.83
N GLU A 462 -25.05 24.53 22.81
CA GLU A 462 -25.67 23.20 22.95
C GLU A 462 -24.66 22.07 23.14
N CYS A 463 -23.43 22.25 22.65
CA CYS A 463 -22.32 21.30 22.83
C CYS A 463 -21.19 21.88 23.68
N ASN A 464 -21.42 22.98 24.41
CA ASN A 464 -20.35 23.56 25.22
C ASN A 464 -20.01 22.64 26.41
N GLU A 465 -18.85 22.88 27.03
CA GLU A 465 -18.36 22.12 28.19
C GLU A 465 -19.41 21.99 29.31
N SER A 466 -20.27 22.99 29.50
CA SER A 466 -21.31 22.93 30.54
C SER A 466 -22.47 21.99 30.18
N GLN A 467 -22.85 21.90 28.90
CA GLN A 467 -23.92 21.00 28.44
C GLN A 467 -23.45 19.56 28.30
N TRP A 468 -22.16 19.35 28.02
CA TRP A 468 -21.54 18.03 27.87
C TRP A 468 -20.73 17.59 29.10
N ALA A 469 -20.86 18.29 30.23
CA ALA A 469 -20.12 17.96 31.46
C ALA A 469 -20.35 16.51 31.92
N THR A 470 -21.56 15.97 31.73
CA THR A 470 -21.86 14.57 32.09
C THR A 470 -21.17 13.60 31.13
N LEU A 471 -21.17 13.88 29.82
CA LEU A 471 -20.44 13.11 28.81
C LEU A 471 -18.95 13.00 29.16
N GLU A 472 -18.31 14.15 29.37
CA GLU A 472 -16.87 14.22 29.68
C GLU A 472 -16.55 13.51 31.01
N SER A 473 -17.46 13.59 31.99
CA SER A 473 -17.34 12.87 33.27
C SER A 473 -17.49 11.36 33.12
N VAL A 474 -18.34 10.87 32.20
CA VAL A 474 -18.50 9.44 31.92
C VAL A 474 -17.22 8.90 31.29
N MET A 475 -16.69 9.58 30.26
CA MET A 475 -15.43 9.19 29.62
C MET A 475 -14.26 9.19 30.61
N SER A 476 -14.17 10.23 31.45
CA SER A 476 -13.15 10.29 32.51
C SER A 476 -13.31 9.18 33.55
N GLY A 477 -14.56 8.76 33.81
CA GLY A 477 -14.88 7.64 34.70
C GLY A 477 -14.43 6.29 34.15
N GLU A 478 -14.41 6.13 32.81
CA GLU A 478 -13.84 4.96 32.12
C GLU A 478 -12.30 4.99 32.03
N GLY A 479 -11.66 6.05 32.54
CA GLY A 479 -10.20 6.18 32.61
C GLY A 479 -9.58 7.03 31.49
N PHE A 480 -10.38 7.63 30.61
CA PHE A 480 -9.88 8.45 29.52
C PHE A 480 -9.55 9.88 29.94
N THR A 481 -8.48 10.43 29.40
CA THR A 481 -8.24 11.88 29.42
C THR A 481 -9.05 12.52 28.30
N VAL A 482 -9.92 13.49 28.64
CA VAL A 482 -10.74 14.19 27.64
C VAL A 482 -10.13 15.53 27.27
N GLU A 483 -9.87 15.74 25.98
CA GLU A 483 -9.28 16.97 25.45
C GLU A 483 -10.25 17.64 24.48
N THR A 484 -10.51 18.94 24.65
CA THR A 484 -11.22 19.73 23.63
C THR A 484 -10.21 20.37 22.70
N ILE A 485 -10.40 20.19 21.39
CA ILE A 485 -9.61 20.86 20.35
C ILE A 485 -10.48 21.81 19.51
N LEU A 486 -9.85 22.84 18.95
CA LEU A 486 -10.49 23.83 18.08
C LEU A 486 -9.75 23.89 16.75
N SER A 487 -10.12 23.00 15.83
CA SER A 487 -9.57 22.95 14.46
C SER A 487 -9.87 24.18 13.60
N THR A 488 -10.53 25.21 14.14
CA THR A 488 -10.65 26.54 13.49
C THR A 488 -9.34 27.32 13.41
N SER A 489 -8.32 26.93 14.18
CA SER A 489 -7.05 27.66 14.32
C SER A 489 -5.78 26.85 14.02
N GLY A 490 -5.94 25.56 13.72
CA GLY A 490 -4.88 24.60 13.40
C GLY A 490 -5.50 23.35 12.76
N SER A 491 -4.76 22.71 11.86
CA SER A 491 -5.26 21.63 11.00
C SER A 491 -5.31 20.29 11.74
N LEU A 492 -6.26 19.41 11.38
CA LEU A 492 -6.30 18.00 11.80
C LEU A 492 -5.31 17.15 10.98
N THR A 493 -4.14 17.70 10.65
CA THR A 493 -3.10 17.04 9.85
C THR A 493 -2.19 16.12 10.66
N SER A 494 -2.44 16.00 11.96
CA SER A 494 -1.76 15.06 12.84
C SER A 494 -2.63 14.79 14.06
N ILE A 495 -2.79 13.51 14.41
CA ILE A 495 -3.51 13.06 15.61
C ILE A 495 -2.49 12.38 16.54
N PRO A 496 -2.27 12.88 17.78
CA PRO A 496 -1.29 12.30 18.70
C PRO A 496 -1.52 10.81 18.95
N GLY A 497 -0.45 10.00 19.01
CA GLY A 497 -0.52 8.53 19.12
C GLY A 497 -1.37 7.99 20.26
N ASN A 498 -1.46 8.71 21.37
CA ASN A 498 -2.24 8.34 22.56
C ASN A 498 -3.75 8.66 22.46
N VAL A 499 -4.22 9.23 21.34
CA VAL A 499 -5.64 9.42 21.08
C VAL A 499 -6.25 8.09 20.63
N LYS A 500 -7.34 7.67 21.28
CA LYS A 500 -8.13 6.48 20.94
C LYS A 500 -9.41 6.83 20.19
N VAL A 501 -10.07 7.93 20.58
CA VAL A 501 -11.35 8.36 19.97
C VAL A 501 -11.31 9.83 19.64
N ILE A 502 -11.84 10.19 18.47
CA ILE A 502 -12.06 11.58 18.08
C ILE A 502 -13.53 11.85 17.77
N PHE A 503 -14.10 12.87 18.41
CA PHE A 503 -15.43 13.38 18.14
C PHE A 503 -15.32 14.59 17.21
N LEU A 504 -15.93 14.49 16.02
CA LEU A 504 -16.03 15.58 15.05
C LEU A 504 -17.39 16.24 15.20
N VAL A 505 -17.46 17.37 15.91
CA VAL A 505 -18.74 17.90 16.39
C VAL A 505 -19.26 19.03 15.49
N ASN A 506 -20.31 18.72 14.74
CA ASN A 506 -21.13 19.65 13.95
C ASN A 506 -20.31 20.60 13.04
N PRO A 507 -19.35 20.11 12.25
CA PRO A 507 -18.48 20.95 11.42
C PRO A 507 -19.24 21.71 10.33
N LEU A 508 -18.83 22.96 10.06
CA LEU A 508 -19.38 23.81 8.98
C LEU A 508 -18.34 24.19 7.92
N VAL A 509 -17.11 23.67 8.04
CA VAL A 509 -16.01 23.91 7.09
C VAL A 509 -15.50 22.56 6.59
N GLN A 510 -15.35 22.44 5.27
CA GLN A 510 -14.88 21.22 4.61
C GLN A 510 -13.46 20.85 5.07
N TYR A 511 -13.23 19.54 5.24
CA TYR A 511 -11.92 18.98 5.52
C TYR A 511 -11.04 19.00 4.25
N THR A 512 -9.76 19.29 4.43
CA THR A 512 -8.77 19.22 3.34
C THR A 512 -8.35 17.76 3.10
N VAL A 513 -7.69 17.50 1.96
CA VAL A 513 -7.16 16.17 1.62
C VAL A 513 -6.25 15.63 2.73
N ALA A 514 -5.31 16.45 3.22
CA ALA A 514 -4.38 16.03 4.28
C ALA A 514 -5.10 15.65 5.58
N GLU A 515 -6.20 16.32 5.91
CA GLU A 515 -6.98 16.05 7.12
C GLU A 515 -7.86 14.81 6.97
N ILE A 516 -8.42 14.59 5.78
CA ILE A 516 -9.08 13.32 5.45
C ILE A 516 -8.09 12.16 5.57
N ASN A 517 -6.90 12.29 4.97
CA ASN A 517 -5.89 11.23 5.03
C ASN A 517 -5.40 10.99 6.45
N THR A 518 -5.29 12.04 7.27
CA THR A 518 -4.95 11.88 8.70
C THR A 518 -6.04 11.13 9.46
N LEU A 519 -7.32 11.41 9.19
CA LEU A 519 -8.44 10.69 9.80
C LEU A 519 -8.52 9.24 9.30
N LYS A 520 -8.25 8.99 8.01
CA LYS A 520 -8.16 7.64 7.43
C LYS A 520 -7.04 6.82 8.08
N GLN A 521 -5.85 7.41 8.23
CA GLN A 521 -4.73 6.80 8.94
C GLN A 521 -5.08 6.51 10.39
N PHE A 522 -5.69 7.48 11.09
CA PHE A 522 -6.11 7.29 12.47
C PHE A 522 -7.08 6.10 12.62
N ALA A 523 -8.00 5.92 11.67
CA ALA A 523 -8.89 4.77 11.65
C ALA A 523 -8.15 3.46 11.31
N SER A 524 -7.23 3.45 10.35
CA SER A 524 -6.43 2.23 10.06
C SER A 524 -5.57 1.79 11.24
N GLU A 525 -5.18 2.71 12.12
CA GLU A 525 -4.44 2.42 13.35
C GLU A 525 -5.32 1.89 14.50
N GLY A 526 -6.64 1.76 14.30
CA GLY A 526 -7.63 1.30 15.29
C GLY A 526 -8.38 2.44 16.01
N GLY A 527 -8.18 3.68 15.61
CA GLY A 527 -8.81 4.86 16.21
C GLY A 527 -10.26 5.06 15.77
N ARG A 528 -11.18 5.27 16.72
CA ARG A 528 -12.61 5.46 16.41
C ARG A 528 -12.94 6.92 16.12
N ILE A 529 -13.58 7.16 14.98
CA ILE A 529 -14.14 8.46 14.63
C ILE A 529 -15.62 8.48 14.94
N VAL A 530 -16.06 9.46 15.72
CA VAL A 530 -17.47 9.73 15.99
C VAL A 530 -17.85 11.03 15.32
N PHE A 531 -18.60 10.95 14.23
CA PHE A 531 -19.14 12.13 13.55
C PHE A 531 -20.48 12.51 14.16
N VAL A 532 -20.55 13.70 14.76
CA VAL A 532 -21.75 14.19 15.44
C VAL A 532 -22.37 15.31 14.62
N GLY A 533 -23.43 14.98 13.87
CA GLY A 533 -24.21 15.94 13.09
C GLY A 533 -25.39 16.51 13.88
N GLU A 534 -26.43 16.93 13.17
CA GLU A 534 -27.70 17.38 13.75
C GLU A 534 -28.84 17.33 12.70
N TYR A 535 -30.09 17.45 13.14
CA TYR A 535 -31.27 17.46 12.28
C TYR A 535 -31.32 18.64 11.29
N ASP A 536 -32.02 18.47 10.15
CA ASP A 536 -31.98 19.37 8.98
C ASP A 536 -32.21 20.86 9.28
N THR A 537 -33.21 21.20 10.10
CA THR A 537 -33.48 22.63 10.39
C THR A 537 -32.34 23.28 11.17
N TYR A 538 -31.70 22.51 12.05
CA TYR A 538 -30.60 23.03 12.84
C TYR A 538 -29.28 22.88 12.11
N TYR A 539 -28.94 21.76 11.48
CA TYR A 539 -27.64 21.61 10.84
C TYR A 539 -27.56 22.38 9.50
N GLY A 540 -28.64 22.34 8.72
CA GLY A 540 -28.78 23.03 7.44
C GLY A 540 -27.69 22.64 6.44
N PRO A 541 -26.80 23.57 6.01
CA PRO A 541 -25.74 23.25 5.05
C PRO A 541 -24.74 22.20 5.56
N GLY A 542 -24.71 21.93 6.87
CA GLY A 542 -23.85 20.91 7.46
C GLY A 542 -24.17 19.49 6.99
N ILE A 543 -25.41 19.19 6.59
CA ILE A 543 -25.76 17.86 6.02
C ILE A 543 -24.99 17.60 4.72
N ALA A 544 -24.90 18.61 3.84
CA ALA A 544 -24.14 18.46 2.61
C ALA A 544 -22.64 18.28 2.87
N LEU A 545 -22.13 18.89 3.94
CA LEU A 545 -20.74 18.75 4.36
C LEU A 545 -20.46 17.39 4.98
N GLU A 546 -21.36 16.87 5.81
CA GLU A 546 -21.29 15.52 6.37
C GLU A 546 -21.27 14.48 5.25
N ASN A 547 -22.21 14.54 4.30
CA ASN A 547 -22.21 13.63 3.14
C ASN A 547 -20.94 13.75 2.31
N GLN A 548 -20.38 14.96 2.19
CA GLN A 548 -19.12 15.16 1.49
C GLN A 548 -17.92 14.59 2.27
N PHE A 549 -17.94 14.66 3.60
CA PHE A 549 -16.94 14.03 4.48
C PHE A 549 -17.01 12.51 4.37
N LEU A 550 -18.19 11.91 4.55
CA LEU A 550 -18.41 10.46 4.42
C LEU A 550 -17.92 9.93 3.07
N LEU A 551 -18.27 10.61 1.97
CA LEU A 551 -17.77 10.27 0.64
C LEU A 551 -16.23 10.27 0.56
N ASN A 552 -15.58 11.28 1.13
CA ASN A 552 -14.12 11.38 1.10
C ASN A 552 -13.45 10.32 1.98
N MET A 553 -14.15 9.84 3.02
CA MET A 553 -13.75 8.69 3.81
C MET A 553 -14.06 7.36 3.10
N GLY A 554 -14.67 7.37 1.92
CA GLY A 554 -15.06 6.16 1.19
C GLY A 554 -16.37 5.52 1.64
N ALA A 555 -17.07 6.14 2.59
CA ALA A 555 -18.37 5.66 3.05
C ALA A 555 -19.47 5.90 2.01
N VAL A 556 -20.37 4.92 1.94
CA VAL A 556 -21.60 4.98 1.14
C VAL A 556 -22.81 5.50 1.93
N LEU A 557 -22.71 5.50 3.27
CA LEU A 557 -23.71 6.03 4.19
C LEU A 557 -24.10 7.47 3.83
N PHE A 558 -25.41 7.74 3.78
CA PHE A 558 -25.93 9.03 3.36
C PHE A 558 -26.91 9.63 4.37
N ASN A 559 -26.66 10.86 4.80
CA ASN A 559 -27.62 11.65 5.58
C ASN A 559 -28.64 12.31 4.65
N SER A 560 -29.90 11.85 4.74
CA SER A 560 -31.02 12.33 3.94
C SER A 560 -31.79 13.50 4.59
N GLY A 561 -31.38 13.91 5.79
CA GLY A 561 -31.96 15.00 6.55
C GLY A 561 -33.26 14.62 7.29
N GLY A 562 -34.10 15.60 7.54
CA GLY A 562 -35.34 15.45 8.31
C GLY A 562 -35.19 15.74 9.80
N ALA A 563 -36.29 15.59 10.52
CA ALA A 563 -36.44 15.87 11.95
C ALA A 563 -37.37 14.82 12.58
N LEU A 564 -36.81 13.72 13.05
CA LEU A 564 -37.56 12.61 13.67
C LEU A 564 -37.38 12.59 15.19
N ASP A 565 -38.37 12.00 15.85
CA ASP A 565 -38.41 11.74 17.29
C ASP A 565 -38.05 12.96 18.15
N CYS A 566 -38.50 14.13 17.72
CA CYS A 566 -38.22 15.41 18.35
C CYS A 566 -38.76 15.54 19.78
N SER A 567 -37.99 16.22 20.66
CA SER A 567 -38.33 16.63 22.04
C SER A 567 -37.93 15.66 23.17
N TYR A 568 -36.70 15.14 23.14
CA TYR A 568 -36.18 14.16 24.12
C TYR A 568 -37.07 12.90 24.17
N THR A 569 -37.28 12.31 23.00
CA THR A 569 -38.03 11.07 22.85
C THR A 569 -37.19 9.89 23.30
N VAL A 570 -37.85 8.93 23.96
CA VAL A 570 -37.24 7.66 24.36
C VAL A 570 -37.53 6.63 23.27
N LEU A 571 -36.47 6.21 22.57
CA LEU A 571 -36.50 5.08 21.66
C LEU A 571 -36.54 3.78 22.49
N PRO A 572 -37.52 2.89 22.26
CA PRO A 572 -37.57 1.63 22.99
C PRO A 572 -36.39 0.73 22.60
N GLU A 573 -35.96 -0.18 23.48
CA GLU A 573 -34.94 -1.21 23.19
C GLU A 573 -35.16 -1.94 21.85
N THR A 574 -36.41 -2.12 21.43
CA THR A 574 -36.77 -2.74 20.14
C THR A 574 -36.30 -1.97 18.90
N SER A 575 -35.95 -0.69 19.07
CA SER A 575 -35.38 0.15 18.03
C SER A 575 -33.87 -0.06 17.87
N ASN A 576 -33.19 -0.66 18.85
CA ASN A 576 -31.75 -0.93 18.82
C ASN A 576 -31.45 -2.11 17.89
N ARG A 577 -30.20 -2.18 17.42
CA ARG A 577 -29.66 -3.31 16.67
C ARG A 577 -28.48 -3.90 17.41
N ASN A 578 -28.28 -5.21 17.22
CA ASN A 578 -27.24 -5.94 17.90
C ASN A 578 -25.86 -5.48 17.40
N HIS A 579 -25.15 -4.74 18.23
CA HIS A 579 -23.82 -4.21 17.93
C HIS A 579 -23.06 -4.01 19.25
N PRO A 580 -21.73 -4.14 19.29
CA PRO A 580 -20.96 -3.90 20.51
C PRO A 580 -21.23 -2.54 21.17
N ILE A 581 -21.44 -1.49 20.37
CA ILE A 581 -21.81 -0.15 20.86
C ILE A 581 -23.17 -0.16 21.59
N MET A 582 -24.10 -1.02 21.16
CA MET A 582 -25.44 -1.16 21.75
C MET A 582 -25.51 -2.24 22.84
N ALA A 583 -24.39 -2.87 23.19
CA ALA A 583 -24.37 -3.98 24.14
C ALA A 583 -24.89 -3.55 25.52
N GLY A 584 -25.99 -4.16 25.94
CA GLY A 584 -26.64 -3.85 27.22
C GLY A 584 -27.30 -2.46 27.29
N VAL A 585 -27.50 -1.79 26.14
CA VAL A 585 -28.27 -0.55 26.03
C VAL A 585 -29.75 -0.91 25.89
N GLY A 586 -30.57 -0.49 26.86
CA GLY A 586 -32.01 -0.61 26.84
C GLY A 586 -32.68 0.49 26.02
N ASP A 587 -33.44 1.35 26.68
CA ASP A 587 -34.16 2.44 26.01
C ASP A 587 -33.21 3.63 25.78
N LEU A 588 -33.21 4.24 24.59
CA LEU A 588 -32.28 5.31 24.25
C LEU A 588 -32.99 6.67 24.17
N THR A 589 -32.55 7.66 24.94
CA THR A 589 -33.11 9.01 24.89
C THR A 589 -32.40 9.86 23.83
N ILE A 590 -33.15 10.36 22.84
CA ILE A 590 -32.66 11.24 21.76
C ILE A 590 -33.50 12.51 21.67
N ALA A 591 -32.96 13.63 21.21
CA ALA A 591 -33.72 14.87 21.07
C ALA A 591 -34.41 15.02 19.73
N CYS A 592 -33.69 15.29 18.63
CA CYS A 592 -34.20 15.37 17.26
C CYS A 592 -33.12 14.83 16.34
N ALA A 593 -33.42 13.86 15.49
CA ALA A 593 -32.42 13.27 14.59
C ALA A 593 -32.76 13.45 13.11
N SER A 594 -31.73 13.56 12.27
CA SER A 594 -31.87 13.33 10.82
C SER A 594 -31.79 11.84 10.49
N VAL A 595 -32.44 11.47 9.39
CA VAL A 595 -32.42 10.10 8.86
C VAL A 595 -31.13 9.87 8.10
N ILE A 596 -30.41 8.82 8.49
CA ILE A 596 -29.34 8.26 7.69
C ILE A 596 -29.84 7.05 6.90
N GLU A 597 -29.26 6.85 5.74
CA GLU A 597 -29.53 5.74 4.84
C GLU A 597 -28.23 4.93 4.73
N PRO A 598 -28.11 3.81 5.47
CA PRO A 598 -26.97 2.90 5.33
C PRO A 598 -26.92 2.34 3.91
N GLY A 599 -25.71 2.26 3.35
CA GLY A 599 -25.42 1.52 2.13
C GLY A 599 -24.85 0.14 2.43
N GLU A 600 -24.15 -0.43 1.44
CA GLU A 600 -23.46 -1.71 1.56
C GLU A 600 -22.32 -1.64 2.59
N GLY A 601 -22.23 -2.64 3.46
CA GLY A 601 -21.23 -2.68 4.55
C GLY A 601 -21.52 -1.77 5.76
N ASP A 602 -22.48 -0.84 5.66
CA ASP A 602 -22.85 0.02 6.78
C ASP A 602 -23.80 -0.68 7.76
N PHE A 603 -23.69 -0.35 9.05
CA PHE A 603 -24.52 -0.96 10.09
C PHE A 603 -25.45 0.04 10.78
N PRO A 604 -26.77 -0.19 10.80
CA PRO A 604 -27.69 0.66 11.56
C PRO A 604 -27.58 0.33 13.06
N LEU A 605 -27.33 1.32 13.92
CA LEU A 605 -27.27 1.13 15.37
C LEU A 605 -28.65 1.18 16.02
N PHE A 606 -29.46 2.17 15.64
CA PHE A 606 -30.82 2.31 16.15
C PHE A 606 -31.73 3.06 15.18
N TYR A 607 -33.01 2.71 15.26
CA TYR A 607 -34.08 3.25 14.42
C TYR A 607 -34.97 4.21 15.20
N ASP A 608 -35.80 4.93 14.47
CA ASP A 608 -36.85 5.77 15.03
C ASP A 608 -37.88 4.97 15.85
N THR A 609 -38.79 5.66 16.54
CA THR A 609 -39.84 5.02 17.37
C THR A 609 -40.78 4.11 16.58
N THR A 610 -40.87 4.29 15.25
CA THR A 610 -41.67 3.41 14.37
C THR A 610 -40.87 2.23 13.81
N ASN A 611 -39.57 2.17 14.09
CA ASN A 611 -38.63 1.16 13.61
C ASN A 611 -38.55 1.08 12.07
N THR A 612 -38.65 2.23 11.39
CA THR A 612 -38.66 2.35 9.93
C THR A 612 -37.50 3.15 9.36
N SER A 613 -36.97 4.13 10.10
CA SER A 613 -35.89 5.02 9.66
C SER A 613 -34.70 4.90 10.58
N VAL A 614 -33.48 4.88 10.04
CA VAL A 614 -32.23 4.78 10.83
C VAL A 614 -31.84 6.17 11.32
N LEU A 615 -31.55 6.30 12.61
CA LEU A 615 -31.20 7.59 13.24
C LEU A 615 -29.74 7.65 13.73
N GLY A 616 -29.09 6.50 13.85
CA GLY A 616 -27.66 6.37 14.16
C GLY A 616 -27.10 5.09 13.57
N GLY A 617 -25.84 5.11 13.16
CA GLY A 617 -25.23 4.01 12.41
C GLY A 617 -23.71 4.06 12.42
N VAL A 618 -23.12 3.01 11.86
CA VAL A 618 -21.69 2.84 11.66
C VAL A 618 -21.46 2.76 10.16
N ALA A 619 -20.61 3.64 9.64
CA ALA A 619 -20.24 3.68 8.24
C ALA A 619 -18.95 2.89 8.01
N LYS A 620 -18.96 1.98 7.03
CA LYS A 620 -17.73 1.37 6.51
C LYS A 620 -16.95 2.44 5.75
N ILE A 621 -15.63 2.45 5.89
CA ILE A 621 -14.74 3.41 5.23
C ILE A 621 -13.60 2.71 4.50
N ASP A 622 -13.06 3.42 3.52
CA ASP A 622 -11.83 3.07 2.84
C ASP A 622 -10.70 3.87 3.50
N THR A 623 -9.70 3.18 4.06
CA THR A 623 -8.57 3.80 4.74
C THR A 623 -7.44 4.22 3.79
N ALA A 624 -7.51 3.90 2.50
CA ALA A 624 -6.51 4.30 1.52
C ALA A 624 -6.46 5.83 1.36
N PRO A 625 -5.27 6.45 1.28
CA PRO A 625 -5.15 7.89 1.14
C PRO A 625 -5.74 8.36 -0.19
N ILE A 626 -6.31 9.57 -0.20
CA ILE A 626 -6.82 10.22 -1.41
C ILE A 626 -5.89 11.37 -1.82
N SER A 627 -5.77 11.63 -3.12
CA SER A 627 -5.03 12.78 -3.67
C SER A 627 -5.93 14.00 -3.92
N VAL A 628 -7.25 13.79 -4.05
CA VAL A 628 -8.24 14.83 -4.30
C VAL A 628 -9.55 14.54 -3.57
N LEU A 629 -10.24 15.58 -3.10
CA LEU A 629 -11.59 15.43 -2.54
C LEU A 629 -12.56 14.96 -3.64
N LYS A 630 -13.25 13.84 -3.38
CA LYS A 630 -14.33 13.33 -4.21
C LYS A 630 -15.47 14.35 -4.27
N ARG A 631 -16.28 14.35 -5.33
CA ARG A 631 -17.44 15.27 -5.47
C ARG A 631 -18.75 14.50 -5.45
N VAL A 632 -19.72 15.03 -4.70
CA VAL A 632 -21.10 14.49 -4.72
C VAL A 632 -21.74 14.80 -6.08
N SER A 633 -21.87 13.80 -6.94
CA SER A 633 -22.77 13.88 -8.11
C SER A 633 -24.20 13.60 -7.64
N ASN A 634 -25.14 14.48 -8.00
CA ASN A 634 -26.52 14.41 -7.52
C ASN A 634 -27.29 13.24 -8.14
N SER A 635 -27.05 12.03 -7.64
CA SER A 635 -28.06 11.00 -7.37
C SER A 635 -27.42 9.81 -6.63
N LYS A 636 -27.11 9.98 -5.33
CA LYS A 636 -26.67 8.95 -4.35
C LYS A 636 -25.43 8.10 -4.71
N TYR A 637 -24.33 8.77 -5.07
CA TYR A 637 -22.99 8.22 -5.39
C TYR A 637 -22.89 7.39 -6.69
N ARG A 638 -22.76 8.08 -7.82
CA ARG A 638 -22.03 7.57 -8.99
C ARG A 638 -20.73 8.36 -9.13
N GLU A 639 -19.60 7.65 -9.13
CA GLU A 639 -18.30 8.20 -9.46
C GLU A 639 -18.32 8.80 -10.87
N VAL A 640 -17.76 10.01 -10.99
CA VAL A 640 -17.44 10.62 -12.28
C VAL A 640 -16.09 11.30 -12.12
N ASN A 641 -15.05 10.72 -12.73
CA ASN A 641 -13.83 11.47 -13.06
C ASN A 641 -14.24 12.56 -14.06
N TYR A 642 -14.10 13.83 -13.67
CA TYR A 642 -14.36 14.93 -14.59
C TYR A 642 -13.05 15.59 -14.99
N ASP A 643 -12.64 15.26 -16.20
CA ASP A 643 -11.65 15.99 -16.99
C ASP A 643 -12.04 17.47 -17.10
N GLN A 644 -11.08 18.37 -16.85
CA GLN A 644 -11.28 19.82 -16.95
C GLN A 644 -11.32 20.28 -18.41
N SER A 645 -12.36 19.91 -19.14
CA SER A 645 -12.50 20.40 -20.51
C SER A 645 -13.97 20.56 -20.94
N ASN A 646 -14.79 21.34 -20.21
CA ASN A 646 -15.91 22.08 -20.83
C ASN A 646 -16.63 23.04 -19.86
N SER A 647 -16.27 24.32 -19.89
CA SER A 647 -17.23 25.40 -19.56
C SER A 647 -16.98 26.66 -20.40
N ALA A 648 -17.20 26.53 -21.71
CA ALA A 648 -17.31 27.69 -22.60
C ALA A 648 -18.44 27.52 -23.62
N SER A 649 -19.70 27.48 -23.17
CA SER A 649 -20.82 28.13 -23.90
C SER A 649 -22.14 27.99 -23.15
N ALA A 650 -22.68 29.10 -22.64
CA ALA A 650 -24.12 29.39 -22.63
C ALA A 650 -24.41 30.73 -21.93
N SER A 651 -24.13 31.86 -22.57
CA SER A 651 -24.83 33.13 -22.29
C SER A 651 -25.71 33.46 -23.48
N GLY A 652 -26.97 33.07 -23.39
CA GLY A 652 -28.00 33.31 -24.40
C GLY A 652 -29.37 33.39 -23.77
N ARG A 653 -29.62 34.47 -23.00
CA ARG A 653 -30.91 35.18 -22.91
C ARG A 653 -30.80 36.44 -22.07
#